data_AF-A0A1B7Y7I3-F1
#
_entry.id   AF-A0A1B7Y7I3-F1
#
_cell.length_a   1.000
_cell.length_b   1.000
_cell.length_c   1.000
_cell.angle_alpha   90.00
_cell.angle_beta   90.00
_cell.angle_gamma   90.00
#
_symmetry.space_group_name_H-M   'P 1'
#
loop_
_entity.id
_entity.type
_entity.pdbx_description
1 polymer ?
#
loop_
_entity_poly.entity_id
_entity_poly.type
_entity_poly.pdbx_seq_one_letter_code
_entity_poly.pdbx_strand_id
1 'polypeptide(L)'
;MLGKYRYIIVLEETYGIPCTAASSQTAKIKDTNDSDINRVKMLVSFNASCAQSAKLQFRQVYENELFPGFSLDIENADGHGDYTQCLDSVSGVVRTWQQRSYLPASRNDSTTGANTPDQPVNASILHGITGVKDLHDAGIAGRGLTIAMIDTGVDYGHPALGDGMGEGYKIRYGIDLVGDNWQIGDAPRLDPDPYTECTDHGTHVSGIVAGNQSSLGFVGVASEANLEHYRVSGCNRVPIQSDIVIKAVLMAYSRKVDAVSLSLTLNTGPYPDDPLSEVLARISQEGNVLVVVASGNYGWQGPFSARAPASAPNVLAVGSVNSAYSVQSRPRASFSVDNATNGESQSTDFAWAPATPGRFPDSLSLQATTLDTSIPDDACSSSENDPPLSDTAVVLVRRGGCTFDVKMKNLAARGATYVLIYDNVDQPLFEFDNKFDEILGAGSVTAHVGNELMRALSEGSEVTLMMDSGFRGVPFIKVGENSLPPGQVNGRGSWGPTGLGDSMPSLLAPGQSIWSTIPRSWGGFGTLSGTSMAAPYIAGCAALVKQVHPGLSSSEISRLLTSTARPLNFNDGTNKTYNFLAPVAQQGNGVVDALGAVRTKTALSRSHLAWNDTDFFTGSASFEVQNKGNESAEYNFSHRPAVTVLALSPDGRSITPWTRDNSSSLASEEFLQNLLADRHADVTISPQSLRIGPGETALVRVTADIKTLDDLRSRCPLYSGFIYVNDGGSDDGLTISYMGIGCSMRRMVVMPPGWNKTFVTAATTKQAEGESYDAIPISPNTTFLLQGHQTPKMYLNTSTLLPTLNVELAMFSRALTVEVFPAAAADDDRGVSVFSPDQAAKPGGFGRSTTNLITWSGQLENGSWADEGLYKFKVCALRAWERTSGPQAQKDCVVTAPFGIEYDG
;
A
#
# COMPACT_ATOMS: atom_id res chain seq x y z
N MET A 1 -6.39 27.12 8.85
CA MET A 1 -7.30 26.97 7.68
C MET A 1 -8.72 26.85 8.22
N LEU A 2 -9.65 27.66 7.73
CA LEU A 2 -11.09 27.57 8.09
C LEU A 2 -11.64 26.18 7.78
N GLY A 3 -12.59 25.69 8.58
CA GLY A 3 -13.10 24.31 8.57
C GLY A 3 -13.72 23.88 7.24
N LYS A 4 -12.92 23.23 6.38
CA LYS A 4 -13.37 22.55 5.16
C LYS A 4 -13.67 21.08 5.46
N TYR A 5 -14.89 20.65 5.16
CA TYR A 5 -15.31 19.25 5.23
C TYR A 5 -15.48 18.69 3.83
N ARG A 6 -14.92 17.51 3.57
CA ARG A 6 -14.84 16.95 2.22
C ARG A 6 -15.68 15.70 2.09
N TYR A 7 -16.48 15.65 1.04
CA TYR A 7 -17.41 14.56 0.82
C TYR A 7 -17.31 14.01 -0.61
N ILE A 8 -17.54 12.71 -0.73
CA ILE A 8 -17.78 12.00 -1.98
C ILE A 8 -19.22 11.51 -1.94
N ILE A 9 -19.97 11.83 -3.00
CA ILE A 9 -21.40 11.56 -3.09
C ILE A 9 -21.68 10.69 -4.32
N VAL A 10 -22.43 9.62 -4.11
CA VAL A 10 -22.99 8.77 -5.17
C VAL A 10 -24.47 9.02 -5.32
N LEU A 11 -24.92 9.10 -6.57
CA LEU A 11 -26.25 9.58 -6.91
C LEU A 11 -27.26 8.49 -7.28
N GLU A 12 -26.85 7.22 -7.36
CA GLU A 12 -27.72 6.18 -7.92
C GLU A 12 -27.65 4.83 -7.17
N GLU A 13 -28.77 4.10 -7.16
CA GLU A 13 -28.87 2.72 -6.66
C GLU A 13 -28.24 1.77 -7.68
N THR A 14 -26.94 1.91 -7.91
CA THR A 14 -26.15 0.92 -8.64
C THR A 14 -25.60 -0.08 -7.64
N TYR A 15 -26.12 -1.31 -7.69
CA TYR A 15 -25.68 -2.47 -6.89
C TYR A 15 -25.68 -2.27 -5.37
N GLY A 16 -26.80 -2.59 -4.72
CA GLY A 16 -26.76 -2.91 -3.30
C GLY A 16 -25.87 -4.12 -3.08
N ILE A 17 -24.66 -3.94 -2.54
CA ILE A 17 -23.89 -5.04 -1.95
C ILE A 17 -24.71 -5.50 -0.73
N PRO A 18 -25.34 -6.69 -0.76
CA PRO A 18 -25.89 -7.23 0.46
C PRO A 18 -24.68 -7.71 1.27
N CYS A 19 -24.51 -7.21 2.49
CA CYS A 19 -23.65 -7.88 3.49
C CYS A 19 -24.18 -9.27 3.90
N THR A 20 -24.83 -10.02 3.01
CA THR A 20 -25.37 -11.36 3.27
C THR A 20 -25.34 -12.20 1.99
N ALA A 21 -24.80 -13.41 2.11
CA ALA A 21 -24.84 -14.44 1.08
C ALA A 21 -26.27 -14.70 0.55
N ALA A 22 -26.32 -15.14 -0.72
CA ALA A 22 -27.44 -15.71 -1.45
C ALA A 22 -28.57 -14.77 -1.90
N SER A 23 -28.46 -14.25 -3.13
CA SER A 23 -29.36 -14.57 -4.25
C SER A 23 -29.16 -13.59 -5.41
N SER A 24 -29.11 -14.13 -6.62
CA SER A 24 -28.89 -13.42 -7.87
C SER A 24 -30.19 -12.83 -8.41
N GLN A 25 -30.37 -11.50 -8.34
CA GLN A 25 -31.18 -10.76 -9.32
C GLN A 25 -30.59 -9.36 -9.54
N THR A 26 -29.96 -9.18 -10.70
CA THR A 26 -29.40 -7.92 -11.21
C THR A 26 -30.49 -7.12 -11.90
N ALA A 27 -30.87 -5.97 -11.34
CA ALA A 27 -31.61 -4.95 -12.07
C ALA A 27 -30.61 -3.99 -12.73
N LYS A 28 -30.51 -4.00 -14.07
CA LYS A 28 -29.83 -2.97 -14.85
C LYS A 28 -30.76 -1.76 -14.99
N ILE A 29 -30.33 -0.54 -14.65
CA ILE A 29 -31.07 0.68 -14.97
C ILE A 29 -30.14 1.83 -15.41
N LYS A 30 -30.60 2.47 -16.51
CA LYS A 30 -30.38 3.79 -17.18
C LYS A 30 -29.11 4.61 -16.98
N ASP A 31 -28.61 5.07 -18.13
CA ASP A 31 -27.65 6.18 -18.31
C ASP A 31 -28.02 7.43 -17.48
N THR A 32 -27.34 7.65 -16.37
CA THR A 32 -27.28 8.94 -15.67
C THR A 32 -26.45 9.91 -16.52
N ASN A 33 -27.06 11.00 -17.02
CA ASN A 33 -26.39 11.99 -17.87
C ASN A 33 -25.97 13.24 -17.08
N ASP A 34 -25.21 14.15 -17.71
CA ASP A 34 -24.78 15.43 -17.11
C ASP A 34 -25.94 16.25 -16.52
N SER A 35 -27.14 16.16 -17.10
CA SER A 35 -28.30 16.90 -16.62
C SER A 35 -28.82 16.38 -15.28
N ASP A 36 -28.68 15.08 -15.00
CA ASP A 36 -29.06 14.47 -13.72
C ASP A 36 -28.04 14.79 -12.62
N ILE A 37 -26.74 14.73 -12.91
CA ILE A 37 -25.68 15.16 -11.98
C ILE A 37 -25.83 16.65 -11.66
N ASN A 38 -26.03 17.50 -12.66
CA ASN A 38 -26.22 18.93 -12.45
C ASN A 38 -27.53 19.23 -11.70
N ARG A 39 -28.58 18.44 -11.90
CA ARG A 39 -29.81 18.52 -11.11
C ARG A 39 -29.56 18.17 -9.64
N VAL A 40 -28.79 17.14 -9.32
CA VAL A 40 -28.50 16.83 -7.91
C VAL A 40 -27.53 17.84 -7.29
N LYS A 41 -26.51 18.32 -8.02
CA LYS A 41 -25.68 19.46 -7.55
C LYS A 41 -26.55 20.67 -7.23
N MET A 42 -27.55 20.94 -8.06
CA MET A 42 -28.54 21.98 -7.82
C MET A 42 -29.36 21.65 -6.56
N LEU A 43 -29.92 20.44 -6.40
CA LEU A 43 -30.68 20.06 -5.20
C LEU A 43 -29.83 20.15 -3.91
N VAL A 44 -28.57 19.72 -3.93
CA VAL A 44 -27.63 19.89 -2.81
C VAL A 44 -27.40 21.37 -2.51
N SER A 45 -27.34 22.22 -3.54
CA SER A 45 -27.19 23.67 -3.38
C SER A 45 -28.48 24.38 -2.92
N PHE A 46 -29.65 23.82 -3.24
CA PHE A 46 -30.98 24.40 -2.97
C PHE A 46 -31.67 23.84 -1.72
N ASN A 47 -31.27 22.68 -1.18
CA ASN A 47 -31.84 22.11 0.04
C ASN A 47 -31.37 22.93 1.26
N ALA A 48 -31.99 24.09 1.42
CA ALA A 48 -31.65 25.17 2.32
C ALA A 48 -31.97 24.89 3.80
N SER A 49 -32.09 23.64 4.24
CA SER A 49 -32.15 23.27 5.67
C SER A 49 -30.82 22.76 6.22
N CYS A 50 -29.91 22.38 5.32
CA CYS A 50 -28.82 21.45 5.60
C CYS A 50 -27.44 22.13 5.76
N ALA A 51 -27.28 23.28 5.11
CA ALA A 51 -26.03 24.03 5.02
C ALA A 51 -26.32 25.54 4.91
N GLN A 52 -27.33 26.03 5.65
CA GLN A 52 -27.63 27.46 5.70
C GLN A 52 -26.34 28.20 6.11
N SER A 53 -25.84 29.10 5.25
CA SER A 53 -24.57 29.84 5.37
C SER A 53 -23.28 29.18 4.86
N ALA A 54 -23.24 27.86 4.62
CA ALA A 54 -22.01 27.19 4.19
C ALA A 54 -21.75 27.37 2.69
N LYS A 55 -20.48 27.58 2.32
CA LYS A 55 -20.04 27.70 0.93
C LYS A 55 -19.67 26.32 0.39
N LEU A 56 -20.34 25.90 -0.68
CA LEU A 56 -20.08 24.63 -1.36
C LEU A 56 -19.09 24.82 -2.51
N GLN A 57 -18.07 23.97 -2.60
CA GLN A 57 -17.10 23.95 -3.70
C GLN A 57 -16.99 22.53 -4.27
N PHE A 58 -17.55 22.31 -5.46
CA PHE A 58 -17.41 21.04 -6.17
C PHE A 58 -15.97 20.86 -6.67
N ARG A 59 -15.42 19.65 -6.52
CA ARG A 59 -14.03 19.31 -6.83
C ARG A 59 -13.92 18.39 -8.05
N GLN A 60 -14.53 17.20 -7.96
CA GLN A 60 -14.53 16.19 -9.02
C GLN A 60 -15.94 15.85 -9.44
N VAL A 61 -16.08 15.47 -10.71
CA VAL A 61 -17.29 14.89 -11.27
C VAL A 61 -16.95 13.52 -11.85
N TYR A 62 -17.73 12.52 -11.44
CA TYR A 62 -17.63 11.15 -11.89
C TYR A 62 -18.78 10.86 -12.85
N GLU A 63 -18.60 11.22 -14.11
CA GLU A 63 -19.49 10.84 -15.21
C GLU A 63 -19.12 9.42 -15.64
N ASN A 64 -19.63 8.43 -14.92
CA ASN A 64 -19.38 7.02 -15.20
C ASN A 64 -20.56 6.15 -14.77
N GLU A 65 -20.90 5.16 -15.59
CA GLU A 65 -22.02 4.24 -15.36
C GLU A 65 -21.89 3.42 -14.06
N LEU A 66 -20.67 3.18 -13.57
CA LEU A 66 -20.44 2.41 -12.34
C LEU A 66 -20.50 3.27 -11.08
N PHE A 67 -20.24 4.58 -11.19
CA PHE A 67 -20.16 5.47 -10.04
C PHE A 67 -20.53 6.90 -10.44
N PRO A 68 -21.81 7.17 -10.76
CA PRO A 68 -22.28 8.51 -11.06
C PRO A 68 -22.27 9.35 -9.77
N GLY A 69 -21.47 10.41 -9.75
CA GLY A 69 -21.26 11.15 -8.52
C GLY A 69 -20.38 12.39 -8.64
N PHE A 70 -20.06 12.98 -7.49
CA PHE A 70 -19.12 14.09 -7.39
C PHE A 70 -18.46 14.14 -6.02
N SER A 71 -17.33 14.83 -5.93
CA SER A 71 -16.76 15.26 -4.65
C SER A 71 -16.92 16.76 -4.45
N LEU A 72 -17.04 17.19 -3.19
CA LEU A 72 -17.21 18.59 -2.84
C LEU A 72 -16.59 18.92 -1.47
N ASP A 73 -16.18 20.17 -1.32
CA ASP A 73 -15.84 20.81 -0.06
C ASP A 73 -17.03 21.62 0.45
N ILE A 74 -17.34 21.48 1.74
CA ILE A 74 -18.25 22.35 2.48
C ILE A 74 -17.38 23.23 3.39
N GLU A 75 -17.32 24.52 3.07
CA GLU A 75 -16.70 25.57 3.88
C GLU A 75 -17.77 26.13 4.81
N ASN A 76 -17.70 25.84 6.11
CA ASN A 76 -18.71 26.33 7.05
C ASN A 76 -18.18 27.44 7.97
N ALA A 77 -19.02 28.46 8.21
CA ALA A 77 -18.86 29.47 9.25
C ALA A 77 -19.44 29.02 10.62
N ASP A 78 -20.29 27.97 10.62
CA ASP A 78 -21.18 27.65 11.76
C ASP A 78 -20.76 26.41 12.59
N GLY A 79 -19.66 25.73 12.24
CA GLY A 79 -19.05 24.71 13.10
C GLY A 79 -19.75 23.34 13.20
N HIS A 80 -20.74 23.00 12.38
CA HIS A 80 -21.52 21.73 12.46
C HIS A 80 -20.84 20.42 11.99
N GLY A 81 -19.65 20.50 11.39
CA GLY A 81 -18.69 19.45 10.97
C GLY A 81 -19.00 17.98 10.61
N ASP A 82 -20.24 17.52 10.54
CA ASP A 82 -20.59 16.33 9.76
C ASP A 82 -21.93 16.52 9.04
N TYR A 83 -21.88 16.62 7.72
CA TYR A 83 -23.03 16.77 6.84
C TYR A 83 -23.52 15.46 6.24
N THR A 84 -22.94 14.30 6.58
CA THR A 84 -23.25 13.02 5.91
C THR A 84 -24.74 12.69 5.93
N GLN A 85 -25.38 12.67 7.11
CA GLN A 85 -26.82 12.37 7.22
C GLN A 85 -27.71 13.37 6.48
N CYS A 86 -27.29 14.63 6.51
CA CYS A 86 -27.96 15.72 5.83
C CYS A 86 -27.86 15.55 4.30
N LEU A 87 -26.68 15.26 3.76
CA LEU A 87 -26.45 14.99 2.35
C LEU A 87 -27.18 13.74 1.88
N ASP A 88 -27.21 12.68 2.69
CA ASP A 88 -27.96 11.44 2.42
C ASP A 88 -29.48 11.67 2.40
N SER A 89 -29.99 12.75 3.02
CA SER A 89 -31.42 13.11 2.94
C SER A 89 -31.81 13.82 1.63
N VAL A 90 -30.83 14.25 0.82
CA VAL A 90 -31.08 14.92 -0.45
C VAL A 90 -31.60 13.91 -1.47
N SER A 91 -32.74 14.22 -2.10
CA SER A 91 -33.32 13.35 -3.13
C SER A 91 -32.33 13.13 -4.29
N GLY A 92 -32.07 11.86 -4.60
CA GLY A 92 -31.08 11.47 -5.61
C GLY A 92 -29.66 11.32 -5.06
N VAL A 93 -29.43 11.42 -3.74
CA VAL A 93 -28.22 10.92 -3.09
C VAL A 93 -28.51 9.53 -2.55
N VAL A 94 -27.65 8.57 -2.90
CA VAL A 94 -27.74 7.20 -2.37
C VAL A 94 -26.83 7.02 -1.18
N ARG A 95 -25.63 7.60 -1.25
CA ARG A 95 -24.67 7.50 -0.17
C ARG A 95 -23.63 8.60 -0.23
N THR A 96 -23.26 9.06 0.95
CA THR A 96 -22.21 10.05 1.19
C THR A 96 -21.10 9.43 2.02
N TRP A 97 -19.85 9.71 1.65
CA TRP A 97 -18.68 9.39 2.45
C TRP A 97 -17.85 10.63 2.71
N GLN A 98 -17.30 10.75 3.91
CA GLN A 98 -16.22 11.70 4.17
C GLN A 98 -14.96 11.25 3.42
N GLN A 99 -14.33 12.16 2.68
CA GLN A 99 -13.10 11.90 1.94
C GLN A 99 -11.96 11.52 2.89
N ARG A 100 -11.14 10.56 2.49
CA ARG A 100 -9.98 10.10 3.26
C ARG A 100 -8.72 10.06 2.40
N SER A 101 -7.61 9.93 3.08
CA SER A 101 -6.30 9.90 2.44
C SER A 101 -5.66 8.52 2.54
N TYR A 102 -5.17 8.00 1.42
CA TYR A 102 -4.34 6.82 1.33
C TYR A 102 -2.88 7.19 1.58
N LEU A 103 -2.13 6.24 2.13
CA LEU A 103 -0.68 6.35 2.19
C LEU A 103 -0.08 5.51 1.05
N PRO A 104 0.99 6.02 0.39
CA PRO A 104 1.90 5.14 -0.31
C PRO A 104 2.43 4.10 0.68
N ALA A 105 2.60 2.85 0.25
CA ALA A 105 3.22 1.85 1.13
C ALA A 105 4.66 2.26 1.48
N SER A 106 5.11 2.03 2.71
CA SER A 106 6.40 2.51 3.20
C SER A 106 7.61 1.86 2.50
N ARG A 107 8.59 2.71 2.15
CA ARG A 107 9.95 2.36 1.70
C ARG A 107 10.71 1.64 2.81
N ASN A 108 11.49 0.62 2.45
CA ASN A 108 12.65 0.19 3.21
C ASN A 108 13.75 -0.19 2.22
N ASP A 109 14.78 0.64 2.13
CA ASP A 109 15.97 0.32 1.36
C ASP A 109 16.83 -0.67 2.15
N SER A 110 17.22 -1.75 1.49
CA SER A 110 18.33 -2.58 1.97
C SER A 110 19.61 -2.09 1.30
N THR A 111 20.24 -1.04 1.85
CA THR A 111 21.59 -0.61 1.45
C THR A 111 22.63 -1.33 2.29
N THR A 112 23.31 -2.33 1.73
CA THR A 112 24.54 -2.90 2.32
C THR A 112 25.62 -3.12 1.27
N GLY A 113 26.77 -2.47 1.48
CA GLY A 113 28.16 -2.87 1.16
C GLY A 113 28.50 -3.55 -0.17
N ALA A 114 29.24 -2.83 -1.03
CA ALA A 114 29.94 -3.36 -2.22
C ALA A 114 31.37 -3.84 -1.90
N ASN A 115 31.78 -4.94 -2.55
CA ASN A 115 33.13 -5.29 -3.03
C ASN A 115 33.17 -6.75 -3.53
N THR A 116 32.55 -7.08 -4.68
CA THR A 116 32.66 -8.37 -5.40
C THR A 116 32.27 -8.22 -6.89
N PRO A 117 32.77 -9.05 -7.83
CA PRO A 117 32.68 -8.84 -9.28
C PRO A 117 31.28 -9.01 -9.90
N ASP A 118 31.10 -8.38 -11.08
CA ASP A 118 29.86 -8.32 -11.87
C ASP A 118 29.29 -9.70 -12.24
N GLN A 119 27.97 -9.87 -12.13
CA GLN A 119 27.22 -11.03 -12.62
C GLN A 119 26.08 -10.58 -13.56
N PRO A 120 25.87 -11.25 -14.70
CA PRO A 120 24.76 -10.93 -15.60
C PRO A 120 23.42 -11.32 -14.96
N VAL A 121 22.45 -10.39 -14.97
CA VAL A 121 21.06 -10.68 -14.57
C VAL A 121 20.32 -11.34 -15.73
N ASN A 122 19.32 -12.17 -15.44
CA ASN A 122 18.47 -12.80 -16.44
C ASN A 122 17.08 -13.12 -15.87
N ALA A 123 16.17 -13.58 -16.73
CA ALA A 123 14.80 -13.94 -16.33
C ALA A 123 14.73 -15.00 -15.22
N SER A 124 15.69 -15.93 -15.10
CA SER A 124 15.68 -16.93 -14.01
C SER A 124 15.88 -16.27 -12.65
N ILE A 125 16.71 -15.24 -12.59
CA ILE A 125 16.97 -14.47 -11.37
C ILE A 125 15.73 -13.69 -10.96
N LEU A 126 15.03 -13.09 -11.93
CA LEU A 126 13.87 -12.21 -11.69
C LEU A 126 12.55 -12.97 -11.49
N HIS A 127 12.42 -14.17 -12.08
CA HIS A 127 11.14 -14.87 -12.26
C HIS A 127 11.18 -16.36 -11.93
N GLY A 128 12.28 -16.87 -11.37
CA GLY A 128 12.53 -18.31 -11.22
C GLY A 128 11.55 -19.10 -10.34
N ILE A 129 10.65 -18.44 -9.60
CA ILE A 129 9.70 -19.12 -8.71
C ILE A 129 8.24 -19.08 -9.20
N THR A 130 7.93 -18.42 -10.32
CA THR A 130 6.53 -18.16 -10.74
C THR A 130 6.15 -18.76 -12.09
N GLY A 131 7.11 -19.36 -12.81
CA GLY A 131 6.92 -19.86 -14.17
C GLY A 131 6.89 -18.78 -15.26
N VAL A 132 7.04 -17.49 -14.90
CA VAL A 132 7.05 -16.38 -15.86
C VAL A 132 8.23 -16.49 -16.84
N LYS A 133 9.40 -16.98 -16.40
CA LYS A 133 10.52 -17.27 -17.30
C LYS A 133 10.13 -18.24 -18.41
N ASP A 134 9.45 -19.35 -18.07
CA ASP A 134 9.08 -20.36 -19.06
C ASP A 134 8.05 -19.83 -20.06
N LEU A 135 7.21 -18.88 -19.63
CA LEU A 135 6.30 -18.15 -20.51
C LEU A 135 7.05 -17.21 -21.46
N HIS A 136 8.06 -16.49 -20.98
CA HIS A 136 8.93 -15.66 -21.83
C HIS A 136 9.65 -16.50 -22.88
N ASP A 137 10.23 -17.64 -22.49
CA ASP A 137 10.90 -18.58 -23.40
C ASP A 137 9.93 -19.12 -24.48
N ALA A 138 8.62 -19.17 -24.17
CA ALA A 138 7.54 -19.52 -25.09
C ALA A 138 6.98 -18.33 -25.91
N GLY A 139 7.55 -17.12 -25.79
CA GLY A 139 7.09 -15.92 -26.50
C GLY A 139 5.80 -15.30 -25.94
N ILE A 140 5.43 -15.64 -24.70
CA ILE A 140 4.27 -15.08 -23.99
C ILE A 140 4.78 -14.00 -23.06
N ALA A 141 4.58 -12.73 -23.44
CA ALA A 141 5.16 -11.57 -22.77
C ALA A 141 4.16 -10.40 -22.59
N GLY A 142 2.86 -10.64 -22.73
CA GLY A 142 1.79 -9.65 -22.55
C GLY A 142 1.46 -8.81 -23.79
N ARG A 143 1.82 -9.28 -25.00
CA ARG A 143 1.63 -8.53 -26.24
C ARG A 143 0.17 -8.14 -26.48
N GLY A 144 -0.07 -6.85 -26.71
CA GLY A 144 -1.39 -6.32 -27.06
C GLY A 144 -2.30 -6.04 -25.86
N LEU A 145 -1.84 -6.36 -24.64
CA LEU A 145 -2.56 -6.06 -23.41
C LEU A 145 -2.13 -4.68 -22.89
N THR A 146 -3.02 -4.01 -22.16
CA THR A 146 -2.73 -2.76 -21.46
C THR A 146 -3.00 -2.87 -19.98
N ILE A 147 -2.03 -2.44 -19.17
CA ILE A 147 -2.16 -2.37 -17.71
C ILE A 147 -2.11 -0.90 -17.28
N ALA A 148 -3.09 -0.46 -16.48
CA ALA A 148 -3.09 0.86 -15.87
C ALA A 148 -2.41 0.84 -14.50
N MET A 149 -1.44 1.73 -14.32
CA MET A 149 -0.71 1.97 -13.08
C MET A 149 -1.30 3.19 -12.39
N ILE A 150 -1.90 3.02 -11.21
CA ILE A 150 -2.39 4.14 -10.39
C ILE A 150 -1.38 4.36 -9.25
N ASP A 151 -0.46 5.30 -9.45
CA ASP A 151 0.75 5.41 -8.60
C ASP A 151 1.27 6.86 -8.49
N THR A 152 2.51 7.03 -8.04
CA THR A 152 3.18 8.29 -7.67
C THR A 152 3.70 9.10 -8.85
N GLY A 153 3.67 8.52 -10.06
CA GLY A 153 4.21 9.08 -11.30
C GLY A 153 5.35 8.22 -11.85
N VAL A 154 5.87 8.57 -13.02
CA VAL A 154 6.85 7.71 -13.70
C VAL A 154 7.89 8.52 -14.46
N ASP A 155 9.16 8.11 -14.37
CA ASP A 155 10.20 8.55 -15.31
C ASP A 155 10.07 7.72 -16.60
N TYR A 156 9.16 8.10 -17.50
CA TYR A 156 8.97 7.41 -18.77
C TYR A 156 10.16 7.56 -19.72
N GLY A 157 11.09 8.48 -19.44
CA GLY A 157 12.35 8.60 -20.18
C GLY A 157 13.38 7.54 -19.80
N HIS A 158 13.05 6.63 -18.88
CA HIS A 158 13.87 5.49 -18.53
C HIS A 158 13.98 4.51 -19.73
N PRO A 159 15.19 4.06 -20.13
CA PRO A 159 15.36 3.18 -21.30
C PRO A 159 14.57 1.87 -21.20
N ALA A 160 14.57 1.24 -20.03
CA ALA A 160 13.75 0.04 -19.79
C ALA A 160 12.23 0.27 -19.95
N LEU A 161 11.75 1.51 -19.88
CA LEU A 161 10.34 1.89 -20.04
C LEU A 161 10.06 2.49 -21.42
N GLY A 162 10.96 2.30 -22.39
CA GLY A 162 10.72 2.64 -23.79
C GLY A 162 11.13 4.07 -24.20
N ASP A 163 11.84 4.81 -23.35
CA ASP A 163 12.41 6.14 -23.68
C ASP A 163 11.36 7.20 -24.11
N GLY A 164 10.14 7.11 -23.60
CA GLY A 164 9.10 8.10 -23.87
C GLY A 164 7.68 7.65 -23.55
N MET A 165 6.74 8.53 -23.87
CA MET A 165 5.30 8.33 -23.69
C MET A 165 4.53 8.75 -24.93
N GLY A 166 3.45 8.04 -25.24
CA GLY A 166 2.53 8.34 -26.33
C GLY A 166 2.42 7.21 -27.34
N GLU A 167 1.94 7.53 -28.55
CA GLU A 167 1.78 6.53 -29.61
C GLU A 167 3.12 5.88 -29.98
N GLY A 168 3.16 4.55 -30.04
CA GLY A 168 4.37 3.78 -30.32
C GLY A 168 5.29 3.55 -29.12
N TYR A 169 5.06 4.22 -27.98
CA TYR A 169 5.82 4.03 -26.75
C TYR A 169 5.20 2.96 -25.84
N LYS A 170 6.03 2.43 -24.94
CA LYS A 170 5.60 1.47 -23.90
C LYS A 170 4.50 2.06 -23.02
N ILE A 171 4.70 3.29 -22.57
CA ILE A 171 3.69 4.06 -21.83
C ILE A 171 2.85 4.78 -22.88
N ARG A 172 1.71 4.19 -23.26
CA ARG A 172 0.89 4.69 -24.37
C ARG A 172 0.03 5.88 -24.01
N TYR A 173 -0.18 6.11 -22.72
CA TYR A 173 -0.95 7.21 -22.17
C TYR A 173 -0.52 7.48 -20.74
N GLY A 174 -0.57 8.73 -20.32
CA GLY A 174 -0.38 9.08 -18.94
C GLY A 174 -1.02 10.40 -18.59
N ILE A 175 -1.32 10.57 -17.31
CA ILE A 175 -1.93 11.79 -16.79
C ILE A 175 -1.53 11.99 -15.33
N ASP A 176 -1.24 13.23 -14.97
CA ASP A 176 -1.10 13.72 -13.60
C ASP A 176 -2.40 14.37 -13.13
N LEU A 177 -2.85 14.00 -11.94
CA LEU A 177 -4.06 14.50 -11.28
C LEU A 177 -3.78 15.50 -10.15
N VAL A 178 -2.51 15.70 -9.76
CA VAL A 178 -2.11 16.42 -8.54
C VAL A 178 -0.97 17.43 -8.74
N GLY A 179 0.03 17.15 -9.57
CA GLY A 179 1.24 17.97 -9.70
C GLY A 179 2.22 17.81 -8.53
N ASP A 180 3.44 18.36 -8.70
CA ASP A 180 4.54 18.18 -7.74
C ASP A 180 4.25 18.81 -6.36
N ASN A 181 3.73 20.03 -6.36
CA ASN A 181 3.53 20.84 -5.15
C ASN A 181 2.18 20.59 -4.46
N TRP A 182 1.46 19.53 -4.84
CA TRP A 182 0.13 19.21 -4.34
C TRP A 182 0.05 19.22 -2.81
N GLN A 183 -0.99 19.87 -2.28
CA GLN A 183 -1.36 19.87 -0.88
C GLN A 183 -2.79 19.36 -0.66
N ILE A 184 -3.06 18.91 0.56
CA ILE A 184 -4.41 18.50 0.97
C ILE A 184 -5.38 19.69 0.85
N GLY A 185 -6.24 19.66 -0.16
CA GLY A 185 -7.28 20.67 -0.38
C GLY A 185 -7.17 21.44 -1.68
N ASP A 186 -6.03 21.34 -2.38
CA ASP A 186 -5.87 21.89 -3.72
C ASP A 186 -6.93 21.31 -4.67
N ALA A 187 -7.29 22.04 -5.72
CA ALA A 187 -8.20 21.52 -6.74
C ALA A 187 -7.41 20.57 -7.66
N PRO A 188 -7.89 19.34 -7.93
CA PRO A 188 -7.19 18.41 -8.81
C PRO A 188 -6.89 19.05 -10.17
N ARG A 189 -5.72 18.75 -10.71
CA ARG A 189 -5.26 19.29 -12.00
C ARG A 189 -5.11 18.13 -12.96
N LEU A 190 -5.77 18.19 -14.11
CA LEU A 190 -5.56 17.21 -15.18
C LEU A 190 -4.44 17.72 -16.09
N ASP A 191 -3.28 17.09 -16.02
CA ASP A 191 -2.11 17.39 -16.85
C ASP A 191 -1.72 16.15 -17.64
N PRO A 192 -1.67 16.15 -18.99
CA PRO A 192 -1.35 14.97 -19.80
C PRO A 192 0.14 14.57 -19.74
N ASP A 193 0.77 14.73 -18.58
CA ASP A 193 2.16 14.38 -18.33
C ASP A 193 2.32 13.80 -16.91
N PRO A 194 2.46 12.47 -16.73
CA PRO A 194 2.65 11.84 -15.43
C PRO A 194 4.12 11.89 -14.97
N TYR A 195 4.99 12.60 -15.70
CA TYR A 195 6.43 12.58 -15.46
C TYR A 195 6.77 13.03 -14.05
N THR A 196 7.62 12.25 -13.38
CA THR A 196 8.26 12.72 -12.16
C THR A 196 9.55 11.97 -11.88
N GLU A 197 10.49 12.67 -11.24
CA GLU A 197 11.70 12.09 -10.69
C GLU A 197 11.83 12.33 -9.18
N CYS A 198 10.83 12.94 -8.54
CA CYS A 198 10.87 13.17 -7.09
C CYS A 198 10.38 11.95 -6.28
N THR A 199 9.85 10.94 -6.97
CA THR A 199 9.40 9.67 -6.39
C THR A 199 9.92 8.50 -7.23
N ASP A 200 10.30 7.42 -6.57
CA ASP A 200 10.80 6.20 -7.19
C ASP A 200 9.74 5.14 -7.45
N HIS A 201 8.73 5.09 -6.58
CA HIS A 201 7.77 3.99 -6.48
C HIS A 201 7.02 3.69 -7.79
N GLY A 202 6.45 4.68 -8.46
CA GLY A 202 5.68 4.48 -9.69
C GLY A 202 6.54 4.03 -10.89
N THR A 203 7.76 4.56 -10.99
CA THR A 203 8.78 4.06 -11.92
C THR A 203 9.14 2.60 -11.62
N HIS A 204 9.28 2.24 -10.35
CA HIS A 204 9.64 0.87 -9.92
C HIS A 204 8.58 -0.16 -10.24
N VAL A 205 7.31 0.11 -9.89
CA VAL A 205 6.21 -0.80 -10.21
C VAL A 205 5.98 -0.92 -11.71
N SER A 206 6.20 0.14 -12.49
CA SER A 206 6.11 0.09 -13.96
C SER A 206 7.15 -0.85 -14.57
N GLY A 207 8.39 -0.82 -14.07
CA GLY A 207 9.45 -1.73 -14.49
C GLY A 207 9.16 -3.19 -14.18
N ILE A 208 8.57 -3.49 -13.02
CA ILE A 208 8.17 -4.85 -12.62
C ILE A 208 7.20 -5.43 -13.64
N VAL A 209 6.24 -4.62 -14.11
CA VAL A 209 5.25 -5.07 -15.08
C VAL A 209 5.86 -5.22 -16.46
N ALA A 210 6.36 -4.15 -17.05
CA ALA A 210 6.60 -4.10 -18.50
C ALA A 210 7.98 -3.56 -18.89
N GLY A 211 8.91 -3.45 -17.93
CA GLY A 211 10.27 -3.01 -18.20
C GLY A 211 11.04 -4.00 -19.09
N ASN A 212 11.91 -3.50 -19.96
CA ASN A 212 12.79 -4.34 -20.77
C ASN A 212 14.06 -3.58 -21.15
N GLN A 213 15.20 -4.04 -20.64
CA GLN A 213 16.51 -3.55 -21.02
C GLN A 213 17.45 -4.73 -21.22
N SER A 214 17.47 -5.25 -22.44
CA SER A 214 18.20 -6.48 -22.78
C SER A 214 19.71 -6.37 -22.56
N SER A 215 20.28 -5.16 -22.62
CA SER A 215 21.71 -4.93 -22.29
C SER A 215 22.04 -5.27 -20.84
N LEU A 216 21.05 -5.26 -19.94
CA LEU A 216 21.19 -5.62 -18.52
C LEU A 216 20.66 -7.02 -18.21
N GLY A 217 20.00 -7.67 -19.17
CA GLY A 217 19.17 -8.85 -18.93
C GLY A 217 17.95 -8.58 -18.02
N PHE A 218 17.57 -7.31 -17.86
CA PHE A 218 16.39 -6.89 -17.10
C PHE A 218 15.13 -7.04 -17.95
N VAL A 219 14.14 -7.73 -17.41
CA VAL A 219 12.84 -7.94 -18.06
C VAL A 219 11.75 -8.01 -16.99
N GLY A 220 10.66 -7.28 -17.20
CA GLY A 220 9.45 -7.32 -16.38
C GLY A 220 8.55 -8.50 -16.76
N VAL A 221 7.52 -8.73 -15.95
CA VAL A 221 6.64 -9.90 -16.08
C VAL A 221 5.94 -9.98 -17.44
N ALA A 222 5.41 -8.86 -17.93
CA ALA A 222 4.72 -8.68 -19.19
C ALA A 222 5.41 -7.59 -20.04
N SER A 223 6.67 -7.84 -20.40
CA SER A 223 7.58 -6.90 -21.09
C SER A 223 7.09 -6.40 -22.45
N GLU A 224 6.13 -7.05 -23.10
CA GLU A 224 5.48 -6.62 -24.35
C GLU A 224 4.09 -5.97 -24.15
N ALA A 225 3.58 -5.91 -22.90
CA ALA A 225 2.36 -5.17 -22.59
C ALA A 225 2.56 -3.66 -22.67
N ASN A 226 1.49 -2.92 -22.97
CA ASN A 226 1.47 -1.47 -22.87
C ASN A 226 1.11 -1.04 -21.44
N LEU A 227 1.60 0.14 -21.05
CA LEU A 227 1.22 0.77 -19.78
C LEU A 227 0.41 2.03 -20.04
N GLU A 228 -0.57 2.28 -19.17
CA GLU A 228 -1.08 3.63 -18.93
C GLU A 228 -0.71 4.05 -17.51
N HIS A 229 -0.28 5.29 -17.30
CA HIS A 229 0.16 5.74 -15.98
C HIS A 229 -0.67 6.92 -15.45
N TYR A 230 -1.26 6.76 -14.27
CA TYR A 230 -2.10 7.76 -13.63
C TYR A 230 -1.44 8.19 -12.33
N ARG A 231 -0.88 9.40 -12.33
CA ARG A 231 -0.21 9.97 -11.17
C ARG A 231 -1.22 10.58 -10.20
N VAL A 232 -1.24 10.04 -8.98
CA VAL A 232 -2.18 10.41 -7.90
C VAL A 232 -1.47 10.97 -6.66
N SER A 233 -0.15 11.12 -6.70
CA SER A 233 0.65 11.66 -5.60
C SER A 233 1.67 12.72 -6.07
N GLY A 234 1.82 13.78 -5.29
CA GLY A 234 2.82 14.83 -5.50
C GLY A 234 4.14 14.52 -4.76
N CYS A 235 5.13 15.40 -4.90
CA CYS A 235 6.48 15.21 -4.35
C CYS A 235 6.55 15.33 -2.83
N ASN A 236 5.63 16.07 -2.22
CA ASN A 236 5.68 16.43 -0.80
C ASN A 236 5.22 15.31 0.16
N ARG A 237 5.13 14.05 -0.32
CA ARG A 237 4.64 12.87 0.45
C ARG A 237 3.31 13.12 1.16
N VAL A 238 2.48 13.97 0.56
CA VAL A 238 1.17 14.30 1.08
C VAL A 238 0.24 13.09 0.88
N PRO A 239 -0.57 12.71 1.89
CA PRO A 239 -1.54 11.64 1.76
C PRO A 239 -2.46 11.78 0.54
N ILE A 240 -2.58 10.70 -0.24
CA ILE A 240 -3.28 10.65 -1.54
C ILE A 240 -4.79 10.70 -1.32
N GLN A 241 -5.50 11.61 -1.97
CA GLN A 241 -6.93 11.80 -1.72
C GLN A 241 -7.80 10.78 -2.48
N SER A 242 -8.83 10.24 -1.81
CA SER A 242 -9.71 9.21 -2.39
C SER A 242 -10.47 9.66 -3.64
N ASP A 243 -10.83 10.93 -3.76
CA ASP A 243 -11.51 11.49 -4.93
C ASP A 243 -10.65 11.42 -6.20
N ILE A 244 -9.36 11.69 -6.05
CA ILE A 244 -8.35 11.61 -7.13
C ILE A 244 -8.16 10.17 -7.59
N VAL A 245 -8.04 9.22 -6.66
CA VAL A 245 -7.84 7.79 -7.01
C VAL A 245 -9.08 7.23 -7.71
N ILE A 246 -10.29 7.56 -7.23
CA ILE A 246 -11.54 7.17 -7.88
C ILE A 246 -11.57 7.72 -9.31
N LYS A 247 -11.23 9.00 -9.52
CA LYS A 247 -11.17 9.58 -10.86
C LYS A 247 -10.20 8.83 -11.76
N ALA A 248 -8.99 8.55 -11.29
CA ALA A 248 -7.96 7.82 -12.04
C ALA A 248 -8.41 6.41 -12.44
N VAL A 249 -9.01 5.66 -11.50
CA VAL A 249 -9.55 4.32 -11.75
C VAL A 249 -10.69 4.34 -12.77
N LEU A 250 -11.62 5.28 -12.66
CA LEU A 250 -12.73 5.41 -13.62
C LEU A 250 -12.25 5.83 -15.01
N MET A 251 -11.20 6.66 -15.09
CA MET A 251 -10.55 6.99 -16.37
C MET A 251 -9.91 5.75 -17.01
N ALA A 252 -9.17 4.96 -16.24
CA ALA A 252 -8.57 3.70 -16.71
C ALA A 252 -9.64 2.71 -17.18
N TYR A 253 -10.73 2.54 -16.40
CA TYR A 253 -11.87 1.70 -16.76
C TYR A 253 -12.51 2.16 -18.08
N SER A 254 -12.78 3.46 -18.23
CA SER A 254 -13.40 4.03 -19.44
C SER A 254 -12.53 3.86 -20.69
N ARG A 255 -11.20 3.76 -20.51
CA ARG A 255 -10.22 3.49 -21.56
C ARG A 255 -10.02 2.01 -21.87
N LYS A 256 -10.81 1.14 -21.23
CA LYS A 256 -10.90 -0.30 -21.51
C LYS A 256 -9.54 -1.01 -21.40
N VAL A 257 -8.77 -0.65 -20.37
CA VAL A 257 -7.54 -1.38 -20.03
C VAL A 257 -7.87 -2.81 -19.58
N ASP A 258 -6.90 -3.72 -19.65
CA ASP A 258 -7.10 -5.12 -19.30
C ASP A 258 -6.98 -5.38 -17.79
N ALA A 259 -6.13 -4.60 -17.13
CA ALA A 259 -5.96 -4.64 -15.68
C ALA A 259 -5.63 -3.24 -15.12
N VAL A 260 -5.99 -3.03 -13.86
CA VAL A 260 -5.61 -1.87 -13.05
C VAL A 260 -4.82 -2.38 -11.85
N SER A 261 -3.64 -1.81 -11.62
CA SER A 261 -2.80 -2.09 -10.45
C SER A 261 -2.81 -0.91 -9.50
N LEU A 262 -3.12 -1.16 -8.22
CA LEU A 262 -3.11 -0.17 -7.15
C LEU A 262 -2.19 -0.60 -6.01
N SER A 263 -1.17 0.20 -5.75
CA SER A 263 -0.20 -0.01 -4.67
C SER A 263 -0.40 1.00 -3.54
N LEU A 264 -1.63 1.03 -3.00
CA LEU A 264 -2.13 2.06 -2.08
C LEU A 264 -2.93 1.41 -0.94
N THR A 265 -2.84 1.95 0.28
CA THR A 265 -3.66 1.48 1.42
C THR A 265 -4.17 2.63 2.28
N LEU A 266 -5.38 2.49 2.85
CA LEU A 266 -5.85 3.36 3.94
C LEU A 266 -5.18 2.97 5.24
N ASN A 267 -4.86 3.95 6.07
CA ASN A 267 -4.47 3.70 7.45
C ASN A 267 -5.71 3.59 8.37
N THR A 268 -6.64 2.71 8.04
CA THR A 268 -7.89 2.48 8.79
C THR A 268 -8.10 1.00 9.11
N GLY A 269 -9.24 0.67 9.72
CA GLY A 269 -9.59 -0.70 10.09
C GLY A 269 -9.77 -1.65 8.89
N PRO A 270 -10.12 -2.92 9.16
CA PRO A 270 -10.11 -3.97 8.16
C PRO A 270 -11.36 -4.04 7.27
N TYR A 271 -12.29 -3.09 7.39
CA TYR A 271 -13.51 -3.09 6.59
C TYR A 271 -13.27 -2.51 5.18
N PRO A 272 -14.07 -2.89 4.18
CA PRO A 272 -14.05 -2.29 2.85
C PRO A 272 -15.02 -1.10 2.71
N ASP A 273 -15.38 -0.44 3.81
CA ASP A 273 -16.44 0.57 3.84
C ASP A 273 -16.00 1.96 3.39
N ASP A 274 -15.36 2.03 2.23
CA ASP A 274 -14.85 3.27 1.65
C ASP A 274 -15.25 3.39 0.17
N PRO A 275 -15.34 4.62 -0.37
CA PRO A 275 -15.84 4.83 -1.72
C PRO A 275 -14.94 4.23 -2.81
N LEU A 276 -13.63 4.07 -2.57
CA LEU A 276 -12.76 3.41 -3.54
C LEU A 276 -13.01 1.90 -3.56
N SER A 277 -13.11 1.25 -2.40
CA SER A 277 -13.47 -0.18 -2.33
C SER A 277 -14.79 -0.48 -3.05
N GLU A 278 -15.78 0.40 -2.91
CA GLU A 278 -17.05 0.31 -3.64
C GLU A 278 -16.84 0.37 -5.16
N VAL A 279 -16.07 1.34 -5.66
CA VAL A 279 -15.74 1.46 -7.10
C VAL A 279 -15.00 0.22 -7.60
N LEU A 280 -14.00 -0.26 -6.86
CA LEU A 280 -13.21 -1.43 -7.25
C LEU A 280 -14.04 -2.71 -7.28
N ALA A 281 -14.96 -2.88 -6.32
CA ALA A 281 -15.87 -4.01 -6.27
C ALA A 281 -16.82 -4.01 -7.49
N ARG A 282 -17.36 -2.85 -7.87
CA ARG A 282 -18.22 -2.69 -9.06
C ARG A 282 -17.46 -2.99 -10.35
N ILE A 283 -16.24 -2.48 -10.52
CA ILE A 283 -15.39 -2.78 -11.69
C ILE A 283 -15.10 -4.29 -11.76
N SER A 284 -14.78 -4.91 -10.63
CA SER A 284 -14.50 -6.34 -10.56
C SER A 284 -15.74 -7.18 -10.91
N GLN A 285 -16.92 -6.72 -10.52
CA GLN A 285 -18.20 -7.36 -10.81
C GLN A 285 -18.58 -7.32 -12.29
N GLU A 286 -18.27 -6.22 -13.00
CA GLU A 286 -18.47 -6.14 -14.45
C GLU A 286 -17.58 -7.13 -15.24
N GLY A 287 -16.47 -7.56 -14.67
CA GLY A 287 -15.68 -8.68 -15.19
C GLY A 287 -14.80 -8.38 -16.42
N ASN A 288 -14.78 -7.14 -16.90
CA ASN A 288 -14.01 -6.75 -18.10
C ASN A 288 -12.57 -6.29 -17.79
N VAL A 289 -12.38 -5.71 -16.60
CA VAL A 289 -11.09 -5.20 -16.13
C VAL A 289 -10.69 -5.96 -14.88
N LEU A 290 -9.45 -6.46 -14.82
CA LEU A 290 -8.92 -7.07 -13.60
C LEU A 290 -8.45 -5.98 -12.63
N VAL A 291 -8.89 -6.04 -11.38
CA VAL A 291 -8.43 -5.12 -10.33
C VAL A 291 -7.45 -5.85 -9.41
N VAL A 292 -6.21 -5.37 -9.35
CA VAL A 292 -5.14 -5.94 -8.53
C VAL A 292 -4.67 -4.91 -7.50
N VAL A 293 -4.71 -5.29 -6.22
CA VAL A 293 -4.45 -4.37 -5.10
C VAL A 293 -3.40 -4.95 -4.16
N ALA A 294 -2.42 -4.16 -3.76
CA ALA A 294 -1.46 -4.55 -2.73
C ALA A 294 -2.17 -4.78 -1.38
N SER A 295 -1.92 -5.91 -0.70
CA SER A 295 -2.64 -6.25 0.53
C SER A 295 -2.29 -5.36 1.73
N GLY A 296 -1.16 -4.65 1.67
CA GLY A 296 -0.64 -3.79 2.73
C GLY A 296 0.53 -4.39 3.50
N ASN A 297 1.31 -3.54 4.16
CA ASN A 297 2.56 -3.91 4.84
C ASN A 297 2.44 -3.91 6.38
N TYR A 298 1.28 -4.34 6.90
CA TYR A 298 0.98 -4.29 8.33
C TYR A 298 0.86 -5.69 8.94
N GLY A 299 1.54 -6.67 8.35
CA GLY A 299 1.59 -8.05 8.83
C GLY A 299 2.09 -8.18 10.25
N TRP A 300 2.88 -7.22 10.76
CA TRP A 300 3.30 -7.15 12.16
C TRP A 300 2.12 -7.18 13.15
N GLN A 301 0.93 -6.86 12.66
CA GLN A 301 -0.31 -6.90 13.43
C GLN A 301 -0.91 -8.30 13.57
N GLY A 302 -0.44 -9.31 12.85
CA GLY A 302 -1.07 -10.62 12.85
C GLY A 302 -2.49 -10.57 12.25
N PRO A 303 -3.38 -11.51 12.62
CA PRO A 303 -4.69 -11.64 12.03
C PRO A 303 -5.56 -10.37 12.09
N PHE A 304 -6.47 -10.23 11.12
CA PHE A 304 -7.37 -9.07 10.97
C PHE A 304 -6.65 -7.74 10.74
N SER A 305 -5.51 -7.77 10.05
CA SER A 305 -4.72 -6.59 9.66
C SER A 305 -4.93 -6.14 8.21
N ALA A 306 -5.94 -6.72 7.56
CA ALA A 306 -6.48 -6.30 6.28
C ALA A 306 -6.80 -4.81 6.27
N ARG A 307 -6.75 -4.19 5.09
CA ARG A 307 -7.01 -2.77 4.90
C ARG A 307 -7.67 -2.52 3.57
N ALA A 308 -8.48 -1.47 3.53
CA ALA A 308 -8.97 -0.90 2.29
C ALA A 308 -7.81 -0.31 1.46
N PRO A 309 -7.88 -0.38 0.11
CA PRO A 309 -8.97 -0.95 -0.67
C PRO A 309 -8.79 -2.45 -0.97
N ALA A 310 -7.74 -3.10 -0.44
CA ALA A 310 -7.49 -4.53 -0.66
C ALA A 310 -8.51 -5.44 0.02
N SER A 311 -9.21 -4.95 1.04
CA SER A 311 -10.34 -5.63 1.68
C SER A 311 -11.62 -5.62 0.81
N ALA A 312 -11.63 -4.91 -0.32
CA ALA A 312 -12.78 -4.85 -1.21
C ALA A 312 -13.18 -6.24 -1.74
N PRO A 313 -14.47 -6.56 -1.85
CA PRO A 313 -14.91 -7.81 -2.44
C PRO A 313 -14.45 -7.97 -3.90
N ASN A 314 -14.14 -9.21 -4.29
CA ASN A 314 -13.82 -9.63 -5.67
C ASN A 314 -12.59 -8.97 -6.33
N VAL A 315 -11.83 -8.11 -5.63
CA VAL A 315 -10.52 -7.66 -6.10
C VAL A 315 -9.46 -8.73 -5.84
N LEU A 316 -8.38 -8.70 -6.61
CA LEU A 316 -7.24 -9.58 -6.39
C LEU A 316 -6.26 -8.92 -5.42
N ALA A 317 -6.41 -9.20 -4.12
CA ALA A 317 -5.52 -8.69 -3.08
C ALA A 317 -4.23 -9.52 -3.03
N VAL A 318 -3.08 -8.86 -3.12
CA VAL A 318 -1.79 -9.56 -3.32
C VAL A 318 -0.85 -9.35 -2.14
N GLY A 319 -0.46 -10.46 -1.50
CA GLY A 319 0.61 -10.48 -0.50
C GLY A 319 1.98 -10.73 -1.13
N SER A 320 3.05 -10.62 -0.33
CA SER A 320 4.43 -10.71 -0.83
C SER A 320 5.19 -11.95 -0.32
N VAL A 321 5.96 -12.57 -1.21
CA VAL A 321 7.00 -13.55 -0.87
C VAL A 321 8.39 -13.00 -1.18
N ASN A 322 9.42 -13.65 -0.62
CA ASN A 322 10.81 -13.38 -0.94
C ASN A 322 11.13 -13.77 -2.39
N SER A 323 11.83 -12.88 -3.10
CA SER A 323 12.51 -13.25 -4.34
C SER A 323 13.54 -14.36 -4.10
N ALA A 324 13.90 -15.10 -5.14
CA ALA A 324 14.97 -16.08 -5.04
C ALA A 324 16.35 -15.44 -4.83
N TYR A 325 16.55 -14.28 -5.45
CA TYR A 325 17.82 -13.56 -5.44
C TYR A 325 17.59 -12.11 -5.04
N SER A 326 18.56 -11.56 -4.32
CA SER A 326 18.69 -10.13 -4.13
C SER A 326 19.65 -9.59 -5.18
N VAL A 327 19.20 -8.61 -5.96
CA VAL A 327 20.04 -7.89 -6.91
C VAL A 327 20.28 -6.49 -6.36
N GLN A 328 21.53 -6.04 -6.44
CA GLN A 328 21.94 -4.69 -6.09
C GLN A 328 22.73 -4.12 -7.26
N SER A 329 22.55 -2.82 -7.53
CA SER A 329 23.25 -2.14 -8.61
C SER A 329 23.81 -0.79 -8.17
N ARG A 330 24.94 -0.40 -8.76
CA ARG A 330 25.47 0.96 -8.68
C ARG A 330 25.74 1.48 -10.09
N PRO A 331 25.32 2.71 -10.41
CA PRO A 331 25.67 3.35 -11.68
C PRO A 331 27.17 3.23 -11.98
N ARG A 332 27.48 2.91 -13.24
CA ARG A 332 28.84 2.83 -13.77
C ARG A 332 29.19 4.16 -14.41
N ALA A 333 30.34 4.70 -14.04
CA ALA A 333 30.99 5.84 -14.69
C ALA A 333 32.41 5.43 -15.06
N SER A 334 33.11 6.27 -15.83
CA SER A 334 34.54 6.10 -16.09
C SER A 334 35.26 7.44 -16.08
N PHE A 335 36.56 7.41 -15.86
CA PHE A 335 37.42 8.59 -16.05
C PHE A 335 38.55 8.26 -17.00
N SER A 336 38.90 9.21 -17.86
CA SER A 336 40.09 9.16 -18.70
C SER A 336 41.09 10.21 -18.26
N VAL A 337 42.37 9.83 -18.25
CA VAL A 337 43.48 10.72 -17.93
C VAL A 337 44.30 10.93 -19.20
N ASP A 338 44.35 12.16 -19.70
CA ASP A 338 45.16 12.50 -20.87
C ASP A 338 46.59 12.80 -20.42
N ASN A 339 47.49 11.85 -20.67
CA ASN A 339 48.87 11.96 -20.23
C ASN A 339 49.68 12.86 -21.19
N ALA A 340 50.01 14.07 -20.74
CA ALA A 340 50.68 15.11 -21.51
C ALA A 340 52.05 14.71 -22.10
N THR A 341 52.63 13.58 -21.64
CA THR A 341 53.96 13.12 -22.07
C THR A 341 53.93 12.16 -23.26
N ASN A 342 52.88 11.34 -23.43
CA ASN A 342 52.90 10.21 -24.38
C ASN A 342 51.64 10.12 -25.29
N GLY A 343 50.58 10.90 -25.02
CA GLY A 343 49.36 10.90 -25.84
C GLY A 343 48.48 9.64 -25.73
N GLU A 344 48.76 8.75 -24.78
CA GLU A 344 47.91 7.60 -24.44
C GLU A 344 46.86 8.03 -23.38
N SER A 345 45.59 7.73 -23.65
CA SER A 345 44.48 7.96 -22.72
C SER A 345 44.03 6.62 -22.14
N GLN A 346 44.16 6.46 -20.83
CA GLN A 346 43.70 5.26 -20.11
C GLN A 346 42.36 5.55 -19.45
N SER A 347 41.33 4.78 -19.81
CA SER A 347 39.99 4.86 -19.22
C SER A 347 39.86 3.85 -18.07
N THR A 348 39.35 4.30 -16.93
CA THR A 348 39.11 3.47 -15.75
C THR A 348 37.65 3.59 -15.30
N ASP A 349 36.95 2.46 -15.22
CA ASP A 349 35.57 2.39 -14.74
C ASP A 349 35.50 2.48 -13.21
N PHE A 350 34.46 3.12 -12.69
CA PHE A 350 34.15 3.17 -11.27
C PHE A 350 32.65 3.18 -10.98
N ALA A 351 32.27 2.63 -9.82
CA ALA A 351 30.92 2.72 -9.30
C ALA A 351 30.73 4.05 -8.55
N TRP A 352 29.55 4.64 -8.65
CA TRP A 352 29.19 5.83 -7.89
C TRP A 352 27.76 5.72 -7.33
N ALA A 353 27.43 6.54 -6.33
CA ALA A 353 26.08 6.65 -5.79
C ALA A 353 25.55 8.07 -6.04
N PRO A 354 24.45 8.23 -6.78
CA PRO A 354 23.84 9.55 -6.98
C PRO A 354 23.34 10.13 -5.66
N ALA A 355 23.49 11.44 -5.51
CA ALA A 355 22.67 12.20 -4.59
C ALA A 355 21.25 12.27 -5.15
N THR A 356 20.26 12.48 -4.30
CA THR A 356 18.86 12.53 -4.73
C THR A 356 18.34 13.97 -4.74
N PRO A 357 17.97 14.53 -5.91
CA PRO A 357 18.26 14.07 -7.27
C PRO A 357 19.71 14.39 -7.71
N GLY A 358 20.24 13.66 -8.70
CA GLY A 358 21.59 13.86 -9.24
C GLY A 358 21.66 13.61 -10.75
N ARG A 359 21.78 14.68 -11.54
CA ARG A 359 21.90 14.62 -13.00
C ARG A 359 23.27 15.09 -13.46
N PHE A 360 23.99 14.22 -14.15
CA PHE A 360 25.25 14.57 -14.79
C PHE A 360 25.07 14.56 -16.30
N PRO A 361 25.64 15.53 -17.05
CA PRO A 361 25.93 15.37 -18.47
C PRO A 361 26.80 14.15 -18.75
N ASP A 362 26.78 13.67 -20.00
CA ASP A 362 27.54 12.48 -20.39
C ASP A 362 29.05 12.61 -20.18
N SER A 363 29.61 13.81 -20.39
CA SER A 363 31.05 14.08 -20.32
C SER A 363 31.30 15.42 -19.65
N LEU A 364 32.18 15.44 -18.64
CA LEU A 364 32.56 16.63 -17.89
C LEU A 364 34.05 16.59 -17.54
N SER A 365 34.73 17.74 -17.50
CA SER A 365 36.08 17.83 -16.94
C SER A 365 36.05 17.73 -15.41
N LEU A 366 37.15 17.35 -14.77
CA LEU A 366 37.28 17.32 -13.32
C LEU A 366 38.03 18.56 -12.78
N GLN A 367 37.54 19.12 -11.68
CA GLN A 367 38.22 20.12 -10.86
C GLN A 367 38.21 19.69 -9.39
N ALA A 368 39.16 20.17 -8.59
CA ALA A 368 39.14 20.02 -7.14
C ALA A 368 39.26 21.39 -6.45
N THR A 369 38.67 21.52 -5.26
CA THR A 369 38.79 22.72 -4.42
C THR A 369 40.18 22.89 -3.81
N THR A 370 40.87 21.78 -3.57
CA THR A 370 42.25 21.68 -3.10
C THR A 370 42.85 20.39 -3.67
N LEU A 371 44.17 20.32 -3.82
CA LEU A 371 44.87 19.07 -4.15
C LEU A 371 45.44 18.37 -2.90
N ASP A 372 45.36 19.02 -1.73
CA ASP A 372 45.80 18.45 -0.46
C ASP A 372 44.70 17.58 0.16
N THR A 373 44.83 16.26 -0.01
CA THR A 373 43.88 15.26 0.50
C THR A 373 43.88 15.13 2.03
N SER A 374 44.78 15.82 2.75
CA SER A 374 44.86 15.78 4.21
C SER A 374 43.90 16.74 4.91
N ILE A 375 43.32 17.70 4.18
CA ILE A 375 42.41 18.72 4.71
C ILE A 375 41.05 18.08 5.07
N PRO A 376 40.69 17.98 6.37
CA PRO A 376 39.48 17.28 6.78
C PRO A 376 38.20 18.09 6.55
N ASP A 377 38.31 19.41 6.43
CA ASP A 377 37.24 20.39 6.32
C ASP A 377 37.15 21.05 4.94
N ASP A 378 37.56 20.32 3.90
CA ASP A 378 37.44 20.74 2.51
C ASP A 378 36.01 21.21 2.15
N ALA A 379 35.89 22.37 1.52
CA ALA A 379 34.63 23.06 1.21
C ALA A 379 33.70 23.36 2.41
N CYS A 380 34.19 23.30 3.66
CA CYS A 380 33.38 23.65 4.84
C CYS A 380 33.28 25.16 5.10
N SER A 381 34.13 25.95 4.48
CA SER A 381 34.04 27.41 4.44
C SER A 381 34.14 27.91 3.00
N SER A 382 33.65 29.12 2.77
CA SER A 382 33.83 29.87 1.52
C SER A 382 34.27 31.30 1.85
N SER A 383 35.21 31.83 1.05
CA SER A 383 35.70 33.20 1.11
C SER A 383 35.45 33.93 -0.21
N GLU A 384 35.26 35.25 -0.17
CA GLU A 384 35.16 36.08 -1.40
C GLU A 384 36.44 36.01 -2.27
N ASN A 385 37.57 35.59 -1.68
CA ASN A 385 38.84 35.42 -2.38
C ASN A 385 39.07 34.01 -2.92
N ASP A 386 38.16 33.06 -2.67
CA ASP A 386 38.31 31.70 -3.18
C ASP A 386 38.18 31.70 -4.72
N PRO A 387 38.99 30.89 -5.44
CA PRO A 387 38.87 30.80 -6.89
C PRO A 387 37.47 30.34 -7.32
N PRO A 388 36.88 30.94 -8.37
CA PRO A 388 35.62 30.49 -8.93
C PRO A 388 35.75 29.06 -9.47
N LEU A 389 34.67 28.30 -9.35
CA LEU A 389 34.53 26.94 -9.86
C LEU A 389 33.82 26.99 -11.21
N SER A 390 34.12 26.01 -12.08
CA SER A 390 33.45 25.89 -13.37
C SER A 390 32.06 25.26 -13.21
N ASP A 391 31.09 25.79 -13.92
CA ASP A 391 29.73 25.25 -14.08
C ASP A 391 29.68 24.06 -15.06
N THR A 392 30.75 23.83 -15.81
CA THR A 392 30.90 22.72 -16.77
C THR A 392 31.88 21.63 -16.30
N ALA A 393 32.36 21.72 -15.06
CA ALA A 393 33.25 20.72 -14.46
C ALA A 393 32.60 20.05 -13.24
N VAL A 394 32.98 18.80 -12.99
CA VAL A 394 32.70 18.13 -11.73
C VAL A 394 33.71 18.59 -10.69
N VAL A 395 33.22 19.14 -9.59
CA VAL A 395 34.06 19.51 -8.45
C VAL A 395 34.14 18.33 -7.48
N LEU A 396 35.34 17.76 -7.36
CA LEU A 396 35.66 16.69 -6.43
C LEU A 396 36.03 17.29 -5.06
N VAL A 397 35.33 16.84 -4.01
CA VAL A 397 35.60 17.28 -2.63
C VAL A 397 35.64 16.11 -1.65
N ARG A 398 36.43 16.27 -0.59
CA ARG A 398 36.58 15.23 0.43
C ARG A 398 35.43 15.23 1.43
N ARG A 399 34.96 14.05 1.84
CA ARG A 399 34.04 13.87 2.99
C ARG A 399 34.72 14.29 4.31
N GLY A 400 33.96 14.93 5.20
CA GLY A 400 34.40 15.28 6.56
C GLY A 400 34.30 16.77 6.89
N GLY A 401 34.52 17.11 8.17
CA GLY A 401 34.57 18.47 8.70
C GLY A 401 33.23 19.16 8.90
N CYS A 402 32.29 18.99 7.97
CA CYS A 402 30.96 19.58 7.98
C CYS A 402 29.93 18.70 7.25
N THR A 403 28.65 19.07 7.30
CA THR A 403 27.57 18.35 6.61
C THR A 403 27.66 18.52 5.09
N PHE A 404 27.06 17.60 4.34
CA PHE A 404 26.96 17.71 2.88
C PHE A 404 26.23 19.01 2.49
N ASP A 405 25.16 19.38 3.20
CA ASP A 405 24.45 20.64 2.96
C ASP A 405 25.38 21.87 3.03
N VAL A 406 26.31 21.91 3.98
CA VAL A 406 27.28 23.02 4.10
C VAL A 406 28.26 23.02 2.92
N LYS A 407 28.77 21.85 2.52
CA LYS A 407 29.67 21.75 1.35
C LYS A 407 28.97 22.21 0.08
N MET A 408 27.78 21.70 -0.19
CA MET A 408 27.01 22.03 -1.39
C MET A 408 26.69 23.52 -1.46
N LYS A 409 26.27 24.13 -0.34
CA LYS A 409 26.06 25.58 -0.23
C LYS A 409 27.31 26.38 -0.62
N ASN A 410 28.47 26.02 -0.07
CA ASN A 410 29.72 26.73 -0.32
C ASN A 410 30.22 26.54 -1.75
N LEU A 411 30.05 25.35 -2.32
CA LEU A 411 30.41 25.05 -3.70
C LEU A 411 29.51 25.77 -4.69
N ALA A 412 28.19 25.77 -4.46
CA ALA A 412 27.22 26.51 -5.26
C ALA A 412 27.52 28.02 -5.25
N ALA A 413 27.85 28.59 -4.08
CA ALA A 413 28.24 29.99 -3.95
C ALA A 413 29.49 30.37 -4.77
N ARG A 414 30.33 29.37 -5.12
CA ARG A 414 31.53 29.52 -5.96
C ARG A 414 31.28 29.17 -7.43
N GLY A 415 30.05 28.85 -7.82
CA GLY A 415 29.66 28.55 -9.20
C GLY A 415 29.68 27.07 -9.60
N ALA A 416 29.87 26.14 -8.66
CA ALA A 416 29.79 24.72 -8.99
C ALA A 416 28.37 24.32 -9.38
N THR A 417 28.26 23.44 -10.39
CA THR A 417 26.98 22.84 -10.83
C THR A 417 26.98 21.31 -10.71
N TYR A 418 28.16 20.69 -10.70
CA TYR A 418 28.33 19.25 -10.56
C TYR A 418 29.34 18.92 -9.46
N VAL A 419 29.00 18.02 -8.55
CA VAL A 419 29.84 17.73 -7.37
C VAL A 419 29.97 16.22 -7.15
N LEU A 420 31.19 15.74 -6.94
CA LEU A 420 31.41 14.39 -6.40
C LEU A 420 32.08 14.49 -5.03
N ILE A 421 31.54 13.77 -4.05
CA ILE A 421 32.11 13.68 -2.72
C ILE A 421 32.78 12.31 -2.57
N TYR A 422 34.11 12.30 -2.41
CA TYR A 422 34.80 11.05 -2.12
C TYR A 422 34.92 10.82 -0.62
N ASP A 423 34.77 9.56 -0.20
CA ASP A 423 34.83 9.20 1.21
C ASP A 423 36.25 9.42 1.80
N ASN A 424 36.33 9.70 3.10
CA ASN A 424 37.59 9.90 3.82
C ASN A 424 38.20 8.60 4.33
N VAL A 425 37.43 7.51 4.28
CA VAL A 425 37.84 6.15 4.61
C VAL A 425 37.29 5.20 3.56
N ASP A 426 37.99 4.10 3.29
CA ASP A 426 37.51 3.12 2.32
C ASP A 426 36.30 2.35 2.90
N GLN A 427 35.11 2.77 2.49
CA GLN A 427 33.81 2.31 2.96
C GLN A 427 32.84 2.20 1.77
N PRO A 428 31.70 1.50 1.94
CA PRO A 428 30.67 1.48 0.90
C PRO A 428 30.19 2.89 0.51
N LEU A 429 29.87 3.06 -0.77
CA LEU A 429 29.26 4.28 -1.30
C LEU A 429 28.05 4.71 -0.46
N PHE A 430 27.96 6.02 -0.20
CA PHE A 430 26.91 6.62 0.60
C PHE A 430 25.99 7.50 -0.26
N GLU A 431 24.74 7.60 0.13
CA GLU A 431 23.74 8.45 -0.53
C GLU A 431 23.43 9.66 0.34
N PHE A 432 22.99 10.75 -0.29
CA PHE A 432 22.57 11.96 0.39
C PHE A 432 21.59 12.75 -0.48
N ASP A 433 20.82 13.65 0.14
CA ASP A 433 19.90 14.51 -0.59
C ASP A 433 20.61 15.77 -1.08
N ASN A 434 20.29 16.18 -2.31
CA ASN A 434 20.70 17.47 -2.83
C ASN A 434 19.56 18.48 -2.65
N LYS A 435 19.85 19.57 -1.91
CA LYS A 435 18.87 20.61 -1.56
C LYS A 435 19.12 21.96 -2.24
N PHE A 436 20.04 22.00 -3.20
CA PHE A 436 20.49 23.24 -3.85
C PHE A 436 20.21 23.16 -5.33
N ASP A 437 19.32 24.03 -5.83
CA ASP A 437 18.88 24.06 -7.23
C ASP A 437 20.03 24.39 -8.18
N GLU A 438 21.06 25.10 -7.71
CA GLU A 438 22.26 25.44 -8.47
C GLU A 438 23.12 24.21 -8.79
N ILE A 439 23.00 23.15 -7.99
CA ILE A 439 23.74 21.91 -8.18
C ILE A 439 22.83 20.92 -8.89
N LEU A 440 23.07 20.71 -10.18
CA LEU A 440 22.24 19.82 -11.00
C LEU A 440 22.60 18.35 -10.81
N GLY A 441 23.87 18.06 -10.51
CA GLY A 441 24.38 16.70 -10.31
C GLY A 441 25.26 16.60 -9.09
N ALA A 442 24.92 15.67 -8.20
CA ALA A 442 25.79 15.33 -7.09
C ALA A 442 25.84 13.83 -6.86
N GLY A 443 26.90 13.35 -6.23
CA GLY A 443 27.04 11.96 -5.87
C GLY A 443 28.26 11.68 -5.02
N SER A 444 28.44 10.42 -4.67
CA SER A 444 29.61 9.95 -3.94
C SER A 444 30.40 8.91 -4.72
N VAL A 445 31.70 8.88 -4.43
CA VAL A 445 32.65 7.85 -4.87
C VAL A 445 33.43 7.33 -3.66
N THR A 446 34.06 6.17 -3.80
CA THR A 446 34.87 5.59 -2.72
C THR A 446 36.12 6.44 -2.46
N ALA A 447 36.73 6.26 -1.29
CA ALA A 447 38.02 6.88 -0.97
C ALA A 447 39.10 6.49 -1.99
N HIS A 448 39.08 5.25 -2.48
CA HIS A 448 40.01 4.77 -3.50
C HIS A 448 39.91 5.58 -4.80
N VAL A 449 38.72 5.68 -5.39
CA VAL A 449 38.48 6.43 -6.64
C VAL A 449 38.83 7.90 -6.45
N GLY A 450 38.40 8.51 -5.34
CA GLY A 450 38.73 9.91 -5.04
C GLY A 450 40.23 10.18 -4.98
N ASN A 451 41.00 9.28 -4.34
CA ASN A 451 42.45 9.42 -4.25
C ASN A 451 43.14 9.25 -5.62
N GLU A 452 42.64 8.38 -6.51
CA GLU A 452 43.18 8.25 -7.86
C GLU A 452 42.96 9.51 -8.70
N LEU A 453 41.76 10.08 -8.65
CA LEU A 453 41.41 11.33 -9.33
C LEU A 453 42.25 12.51 -8.81
N MET A 454 42.41 12.63 -7.48
CA MET A 454 43.25 13.66 -6.86
C MET A 454 44.72 13.51 -7.24
N ARG A 455 45.23 12.27 -7.32
CA ARG A 455 46.59 12.00 -7.79
C ARG A 455 46.79 12.47 -9.22
N ALA A 456 45.89 12.10 -10.14
CA ALA A 456 45.96 12.52 -11.55
C ALA A 456 45.99 14.06 -11.70
N LEU A 457 45.14 14.77 -10.95
CA LEU A 457 45.13 16.23 -10.92
C LEU A 457 46.44 16.83 -10.37
N SER A 458 46.99 16.25 -9.29
CA SER A 458 48.26 16.73 -8.70
C SER A 458 49.50 16.46 -9.56
N GLU A 459 49.44 15.47 -10.45
CA GLU A 459 50.46 15.19 -11.48
C GLU A 459 50.31 16.13 -12.70
N GLY A 460 49.30 17.00 -12.72
CA GLY A 460 49.07 17.98 -13.79
C GLY A 460 48.34 17.43 -15.02
N SER A 461 47.66 16.28 -14.89
CA SER A 461 46.90 15.67 -15.99
C SER A 461 45.50 16.29 -16.13
N GLU A 462 44.97 16.32 -17.35
CA GLU A 462 43.56 16.61 -17.59
C GLU A 462 42.73 15.34 -17.40
N VAL A 463 41.65 15.44 -16.63
CA VAL A 463 40.76 14.31 -16.31
C VAL A 463 39.37 14.59 -16.83
N THR A 464 38.84 13.67 -17.65
CA THR A 464 37.46 13.71 -18.15
C THR A 464 36.66 12.59 -17.49
N LEU A 465 35.51 12.93 -16.92
CA LEU A 465 34.54 11.99 -16.37
C LEU A 465 33.44 11.70 -17.40
N MET A 466 33.11 10.41 -17.55
CA MET A 466 32.00 9.91 -18.35
C MET A 466 30.94 9.30 -17.42
N MET A 467 29.75 9.89 -17.33
CA MET A 467 28.80 9.64 -16.24
C MET A 467 27.55 8.81 -16.58
N ASP A 468 27.38 8.37 -17.84
CA ASP A 468 26.18 7.67 -18.35
C ASP A 468 24.87 8.37 -17.97
N SER A 469 24.67 9.60 -18.47
CA SER A 469 23.50 10.43 -18.12
C SER A 469 22.16 9.78 -18.49
N GLY A 470 22.19 8.92 -19.50
CA GLY A 470 21.02 8.18 -19.99
C GLY A 470 20.76 6.85 -19.28
N PHE A 471 21.65 6.40 -18.38
CA PHE A 471 21.56 5.11 -17.68
C PHE A 471 21.38 3.91 -18.64
N ARG A 472 22.12 3.93 -19.76
CA ARG A 472 22.08 2.90 -20.80
C ARG A 472 23.16 1.85 -20.64
N GLY A 473 24.24 2.20 -19.94
CA GLY A 473 25.36 1.33 -19.65
C GLY A 473 24.98 0.21 -18.68
N VAL A 474 25.79 -0.85 -18.68
CA VAL A 474 25.66 -1.90 -17.66
C VAL A 474 26.15 -1.31 -16.34
N PRO A 475 25.32 -1.22 -15.27
CA PRO A 475 25.80 -0.80 -13.97
C PRO A 475 26.72 -1.88 -13.36
N PHE A 476 27.41 -1.54 -12.28
CA PHE A 476 28.02 -2.57 -11.43
C PHE A 476 26.90 -3.35 -10.75
N ILE A 477 26.83 -4.66 -10.96
CA ILE A 477 25.72 -5.50 -10.49
C ILE A 477 26.24 -6.59 -9.58
N LYS A 478 25.60 -6.72 -8.42
CA LYS A 478 25.78 -7.82 -7.49
C LYS A 478 24.50 -8.63 -7.38
N VAL A 479 24.60 -9.92 -7.69
CA VAL A 479 23.54 -10.90 -7.47
C VAL A 479 23.95 -11.75 -6.26
N GLY A 480 23.11 -11.78 -5.25
CA GLY A 480 23.27 -12.66 -4.09
C GLY A 480 22.02 -13.51 -3.87
N GLU A 481 22.17 -14.63 -3.16
CA GLU A 481 21.01 -15.32 -2.62
C GLU A 481 20.24 -14.40 -1.68
N ASN A 482 18.92 -14.53 -1.66
CA ASN A 482 18.13 -13.83 -0.66
C ASN A 482 18.47 -14.41 0.73
N SER A 483 18.73 -13.54 1.71
CA SER A 483 19.03 -13.95 3.08
C SER A 483 17.87 -14.69 3.76
N LEU A 484 16.65 -14.54 3.21
CA LEU A 484 15.48 -15.31 3.59
C LEU A 484 15.19 -16.38 2.53
N PRO A 485 14.64 -17.55 2.90
CA PRO A 485 14.40 -18.62 1.95
C PRO A 485 13.49 -18.15 0.79
N PRO A 486 13.86 -18.45 -0.48
CA PRO A 486 13.09 -18.10 -1.67
C PRO A 486 11.64 -18.55 -1.61
N GLY A 487 10.73 -17.71 -2.10
CA GLY A 487 9.31 -18.05 -2.23
C GLY A 487 8.57 -18.25 -0.91
N GLN A 488 9.17 -17.89 0.23
CA GLN A 488 8.49 -17.91 1.53
C GLN A 488 7.78 -16.60 1.82
N VAL A 489 6.70 -16.69 2.61
CA VAL A 489 5.99 -15.52 3.12
C VAL A 489 6.93 -14.66 3.96
N ASN A 490 6.84 -13.34 3.79
CA ASN A 490 7.51 -12.39 4.65
C ASN A 490 6.56 -11.87 5.76
N GLY A 491 7.15 -11.59 6.94
CA GLY A 491 6.54 -10.92 8.11
C GLY A 491 5.63 -9.71 7.84
N ARG A 492 5.85 -9.02 6.72
CA ARG A 492 5.28 -7.68 6.47
C ARG A 492 3.88 -7.68 5.86
N GLY A 493 3.50 -8.70 5.08
CA GLY A 493 2.22 -8.68 4.38
C GLY A 493 1.03 -8.70 5.36
N SER A 494 0.07 -7.79 5.19
CA SER A 494 -1.16 -7.77 5.99
C SER A 494 -1.93 -9.09 5.87
N TRP A 495 -2.49 -9.53 7.00
CA TRP A 495 -3.29 -10.75 7.12
C TRP A 495 -4.77 -10.44 7.06
N GLY A 496 -5.52 -11.33 6.44
CA GLY A 496 -6.95 -11.43 6.67
C GLY A 496 -7.28 -12.07 8.04
N PRO A 497 -8.54 -12.45 8.24
CA PRO A 497 -9.69 -12.09 7.41
C PRO A 497 -9.92 -10.58 7.32
N THR A 498 -10.71 -10.12 6.35
CA THR A 498 -11.21 -8.74 6.34
C THR A 498 -12.14 -8.50 7.53
N GLY A 499 -12.53 -7.25 7.76
CA GLY A 499 -13.54 -6.90 8.76
C GLY A 499 -14.90 -7.56 8.51
N LEU A 500 -15.16 -8.08 7.31
CA LEU A 500 -16.35 -8.85 6.94
C LEU A 500 -16.14 -10.37 6.98
N GLY A 501 -14.94 -10.85 7.32
CA GLY A 501 -14.61 -12.28 7.38
C GLY A 501 -14.09 -12.88 6.09
N ASP A 502 -13.96 -12.10 5.02
CA ASP A 502 -13.46 -12.59 3.74
C ASP A 502 -11.96 -12.93 3.82
N SER A 503 -11.52 -13.91 3.02
CA SER A 503 -10.10 -14.25 2.92
C SER A 503 -9.29 -13.13 2.26
N MET A 504 -8.18 -12.75 2.87
CA MET A 504 -7.18 -11.83 2.32
C MET A 504 -5.80 -12.28 2.83
N PRO A 505 -4.71 -12.18 2.05
CA PRO A 505 -4.68 -11.91 0.61
C PRO A 505 -5.35 -13.03 -0.21
N SER A 506 -5.56 -12.78 -1.49
CA SER A 506 -6.06 -13.78 -2.45
C SER A 506 -4.95 -14.77 -2.85
N LEU A 507 -3.74 -14.28 -3.04
CA LEU A 507 -2.53 -15.04 -3.36
C LEU A 507 -1.27 -14.22 -3.08
N LEU A 508 -0.10 -14.81 -3.31
CA LEU A 508 1.21 -14.20 -3.09
C LEU A 508 2.01 -14.09 -4.40
N ALA A 509 2.85 -13.06 -4.48
CA ALA A 509 3.82 -12.90 -5.56
C ALA A 509 5.16 -12.35 -5.03
N PRO A 510 6.26 -12.43 -5.81
CA PRO A 510 7.52 -11.80 -5.43
C PRO A 510 7.32 -10.32 -5.11
N GLY A 511 7.65 -9.94 -3.88
CA GLY A 511 7.50 -8.55 -3.42
C GLY A 511 8.58 -8.09 -2.45
N GLN A 512 9.53 -8.95 -2.07
CA GLN A 512 10.66 -8.57 -1.22
C GLN A 512 11.96 -8.68 -2.01
N SER A 513 12.84 -7.69 -1.84
CA SER A 513 14.11 -7.56 -2.55
C SER A 513 13.94 -7.58 -4.07
N ILE A 514 13.01 -6.78 -4.59
CA ILE A 514 12.69 -6.70 -6.01
C ILE A 514 13.51 -5.59 -6.67
N TRP A 515 14.41 -5.98 -7.55
CA TRP A 515 15.20 -5.08 -8.37
C TRP A 515 14.39 -4.67 -9.61
N SER A 516 14.23 -3.36 -9.80
CA SER A 516 13.46 -2.76 -10.90
C SER A 516 13.97 -1.35 -11.17
N THR A 517 13.31 -0.66 -12.10
CA THR A 517 13.61 0.71 -12.49
C THR A 517 13.36 1.69 -11.34
N ILE A 518 14.20 2.69 -11.19
CA ILE A 518 13.96 3.91 -10.39
C ILE A 518 14.25 5.11 -11.30
N PRO A 519 13.92 6.36 -10.92
CA PRO A 519 14.22 7.52 -11.73
C PRO A 519 15.69 7.55 -12.14
N ARG A 520 15.98 7.97 -13.36
CA ARG A 520 17.35 8.08 -13.88
C ARG A 520 18.21 8.92 -12.94
N SER A 521 17.71 10.06 -12.47
CA SER A 521 18.42 10.93 -11.51
C SER A 521 18.71 10.29 -10.13
N TRP A 522 18.21 9.08 -9.86
CA TRP A 522 18.48 8.30 -8.65
C TRP A 522 19.36 7.08 -8.93
N GLY A 523 19.76 6.86 -10.18
CA GLY A 523 20.61 5.75 -10.58
C GLY A 523 19.98 4.76 -11.58
N GLY A 524 18.74 4.99 -12.01
CA GLY A 524 18.03 4.18 -13.00
C GLY A 524 17.54 2.80 -12.50
N PHE A 525 18.30 2.10 -11.66
CA PHE A 525 17.89 0.81 -11.10
C PHE A 525 18.11 0.72 -9.59
N GLY A 526 17.12 0.15 -8.89
CA GLY A 526 17.12 0.02 -7.43
C GLY A 526 16.24 -1.12 -6.93
N THR A 527 16.38 -1.43 -5.65
CA THR A 527 15.73 -2.59 -5.01
C THR A 527 14.77 -2.13 -3.93
N LEU A 528 13.49 -2.40 -4.14
CA LEU A 528 12.41 -2.09 -3.19
C LEU A 528 11.72 -3.36 -2.67
N SER A 529 11.05 -3.24 -1.53
CA SER A 529 10.32 -4.33 -0.89
C SER A 529 8.95 -3.87 -0.39
N GLY A 530 7.93 -4.69 -0.63
CA GLY A 530 6.56 -4.45 -0.19
C GLY A 530 5.54 -5.24 -1.01
N THR A 531 4.31 -5.29 -0.50
CA THR A 531 3.16 -5.77 -1.29
C THR A 531 2.90 -4.91 -2.53
N SER A 532 3.38 -3.65 -2.53
CA SER A 532 3.43 -2.78 -3.71
C SER A 532 4.23 -3.32 -4.89
N MET A 533 5.21 -4.20 -4.66
CA MET A 533 5.97 -4.84 -5.74
C MET A 533 5.28 -6.14 -6.20
N ALA A 534 4.52 -6.79 -5.32
CA ALA A 534 3.81 -8.03 -5.62
C ALA A 534 2.53 -7.79 -6.44
N ALA A 535 1.77 -6.73 -6.16
CA ALA A 535 0.56 -6.37 -6.90
C ALA A 535 0.80 -6.14 -8.42
N PRO A 536 1.74 -5.30 -8.86
CA PRO A 536 2.05 -5.13 -10.29
C PRO A 536 2.54 -6.45 -10.91
N TYR A 537 3.29 -7.27 -10.16
CA TYR A 537 3.74 -8.57 -10.64
C TYR A 537 2.55 -9.45 -11.07
N ILE A 538 1.50 -9.50 -10.24
CA ILE A 538 0.26 -10.24 -10.55
C ILE A 538 -0.51 -9.62 -11.73
N ALA A 539 -0.54 -8.29 -11.85
CA ALA A 539 -1.13 -7.65 -13.02
C ALA A 539 -0.42 -8.07 -14.32
N GLY A 540 0.92 -8.20 -14.28
CA GLY A 540 1.72 -8.79 -15.34
C GLY A 540 1.33 -10.24 -15.63
N CYS A 541 1.27 -11.10 -14.61
CA CYS A 541 0.87 -12.51 -14.77
C CYS A 541 -0.52 -12.64 -15.41
N ALA A 542 -1.47 -11.79 -15.02
CA ALA A 542 -2.80 -11.76 -15.62
C ALA A 542 -2.77 -11.40 -17.11
N ALA A 543 -1.91 -10.48 -17.54
CA ALA A 543 -1.74 -10.16 -18.95
C ALA A 543 -1.15 -11.35 -19.73
N LEU A 544 -0.25 -12.14 -19.13
CA LEU A 544 0.26 -13.37 -19.75
C LEU A 544 -0.84 -14.41 -19.94
N VAL A 545 -1.69 -14.61 -18.92
CA VAL A 545 -2.87 -15.50 -19.02
C VAL A 545 -3.83 -15.01 -20.10
N LYS A 546 -4.14 -13.71 -20.13
CA LYS A 546 -5.07 -13.12 -21.11
C LYS A 546 -4.53 -13.14 -22.54
N GLN A 547 -3.21 -13.05 -22.74
CA GLN A 547 -2.60 -13.19 -24.07
C GLN A 547 -2.92 -14.56 -24.69
N VAL A 548 -2.84 -15.63 -23.88
CA VAL A 548 -3.13 -16.98 -24.36
C VAL A 548 -4.63 -17.26 -24.41
N HIS A 549 -5.38 -16.70 -23.46
CA HIS A 549 -6.81 -16.93 -23.30
C HIS A 549 -7.62 -15.62 -23.39
N PRO A 550 -7.68 -14.96 -24.56
CA PRO A 550 -8.24 -13.61 -24.70
C PRO A 550 -9.76 -13.52 -24.43
N GLY A 551 -10.46 -14.65 -24.48
CA GLY A 551 -11.90 -14.71 -24.20
C GLY A 551 -12.28 -14.82 -22.72
N LEU A 552 -11.31 -14.95 -21.80
CA LEU A 552 -11.60 -15.05 -20.37
C LEU A 552 -11.93 -13.69 -19.77
N SER A 553 -12.96 -13.68 -18.92
CA SER A 553 -13.26 -12.56 -18.03
C SER A 553 -12.18 -12.38 -16.96
N SER A 554 -12.13 -11.20 -16.35
CA SER A 554 -11.21 -10.93 -15.24
C SER A 554 -11.44 -11.88 -14.05
N SER A 555 -12.69 -12.26 -13.78
CA SER A 555 -13.03 -13.23 -12.73
C SER A 555 -12.51 -14.64 -13.04
N GLU A 556 -12.51 -15.06 -14.31
CA GLU A 556 -11.93 -16.32 -14.75
C GLU A 556 -10.40 -16.31 -14.61
N ILE A 557 -9.75 -15.23 -15.02
CA ILE A 557 -8.29 -15.07 -14.87
C ILE A 557 -7.90 -15.07 -13.39
N SER A 558 -8.65 -14.35 -12.54
CA SER A 558 -8.47 -14.35 -11.08
C SER A 558 -8.59 -15.76 -10.49
N ARG A 559 -9.61 -16.53 -10.90
CA ARG A 559 -9.78 -17.92 -10.48
C ARG A 559 -8.66 -18.83 -10.96
N LEU A 560 -8.17 -18.66 -12.20
CA LEU A 560 -7.03 -19.44 -12.69
C LEU A 560 -5.78 -19.16 -11.86
N LEU A 561 -5.40 -17.89 -11.70
CA LEU A 561 -4.22 -17.49 -10.93
C LEU A 561 -4.28 -17.96 -9.47
N THR A 562 -5.46 -17.93 -8.85
CA THR A 562 -5.63 -18.37 -7.46
C THR A 562 -5.71 -19.88 -7.34
N SER A 563 -6.36 -20.59 -8.26
CA SER A 563 -6.46 -22.06 -8.18
C SER A 563 -5.19 -22.81 -8.59
N THR A 564 -4.31 -22.20 -9.38
CA THR A 564 -2.98 -22.77 -9.69
C THR A 564 -1.89 -22.31 -8.74
N ALA A 565 -2.19 -21.36 -7.84
CA ALA A 565 -1.23 -20.94 -6.84
C ALA A 565 -0.83 -22.12 -5.93
N ARG A 566 0.43 -22.11 -5.51
CA ARG A 566 1.04 -23.20 -4.74
C ARG A 566 1.06 -22.86 -3.26
N PRO A 567 0.29 -23.58 -2.42
CA PRO A 567 0.31 -23.36 -0.98
C PRO A 567 1.71 -23.56 -0.40
N LEU A 568 2.09 -22.69 0.52
CA LEU A 568 3.36 -22.65 1.21
C LEU A 568 3.22 -23.22 2.62
N ASN A 569 4.34 -23.75 3.09
CA ASN A 569 4.52 -24.05 4.50
C ASN A 569 4.63 -22.77 5.33
N PHE A 570 4.25 -22.84 6.60
CA PHE A 570 4.31 -21.70 7.49
C PHE A 570 5.76 -21.29 7.74
N ASN A 571 6.09 -20.07 7.34
CA ASN A 571 7.32 -19.39 7.69
C ASN A 571 7.01 -18.35 8.76
N ASP A 572 7.79 -18.31 9.84
CA ASP A 572 7.55 -17.38 10.94
C ASP A 572 8.04 -15.95 10.64
N GLY A 573 8.58 -15.70 9.45
CA GLY A 573 9.18 -14.43 9.02
C GLY A 573 10.71 -14.39 9.16
N THR A 574 11.38 -15.51 9.44
CA THR A 574 12.85 -15.65 9.38
C THR A 574 13.25 -16.78 8.42
N ASN A 575 14.43 -17.36 8.62
CA ASN A 575 14.88 -18.55 7.91
C ASN A 575 14.17 -19.84 8.35
N LYS A 576 13.27 -19.79 9.35
CA LYS A 576 12.59 -20.97 9.86
C LYS A 576 11.26 -21.21 9.17
N THR A 577 11.18 -22.32 8.46
CA THR A 577 9.95 -22.83 7.83
C THR A 577 9.54 -24.12 8.55
N TYR A 578 8.28 -24.21 8.93
CA TYR A 578 7.70 -25.34 9.65
C TYR A 578 7.09 -26.35 8.67
N ASN A 579 6.91 -27.61 9.09
CA ASN A 579 6.41 -28.67 8.20
C ASN A 579 4.87 -28.72 8.04
N PHE A 580 4.17 -27.64 8.40
CA PHE A 580 2.73 -27.50 8.23
C PHE A 580 2.42 -26.30 7.33
N LEU A 581 1.28 -26.33 6.63
CA LEU A 581 0.87 -25.27 5.72
C LEU A 581 0.57 -23.97 6.48
N ALA A 582 0.96 -22.84 5.90
CA ALA A 582 0.63 -21.51 6.42
C ALA A 582 -0.89 -21.28 6.37
N PRO A 583 -1.48 -20.48 7.28
CA PRO A 583 -2.91 -20.25 7.29
C PRO A 583 -3.33 -19.45 6.05
N VAL A 584 -4.51 -19.74 5.50
CA VAL A 584 -5.06 -19.02 4.33
C VAL A 584 -5.18 -17.51 4.60
N ALA A 585 -5.42 -17.11 5.85
CA ALA A 585 -5.43 -15.71 6.28
C ALA A 585 -4.08 -14.97 6.09
N GLN A 586 -2.97 -15.70 5.91
CA GLN A 586 -1.65 -15.14 5.65
C GLN A 586 -1.25 -15.25 4.18
N GLN A 587 -1.51 -16.42 3.57
CA GLN A 587 -0.99 -16.74 2.23
C GLN A 587 -2.02 -16.74 1.11
N GLY A 588 -3.31 -16.61 1.42
CA GLY A 588 -4.37 -16.83 0.46
C GLY A 588 -4.27 -18.24 -0.14
N ASN A 589 -4.24 -18.32 -1.48
CA ASN A 589 -4.05 -19.56 -2.21
C ASN A 589 -2.58 -19.97 -2.39
N GLY A 590 -1.62 -19.20 -1.85
CA GLY A 590 -0.19 -19.47 -1.96
C GLY A 590 0.51 -18.63 -3.04
N VAL A 591 1.72 -19.03 -3.43
CA VAL A 591 2.52 -18.29 -4.42
C VAL A 591 2.01 -18.54 -5.84
N VAL A 592 1.92 -17.48 -6.64
CA VAL A 592 1.46 -17.54 -8.03
C VAL A 592 2.26 -18.55 -8.88
N ASP A 593 1.53 -19.35 -9.66
CA ASP A 593 2.08 -20.17 -10.73
C ASP A 593 1.46 -19.72 -12.06
N ALA A 594 2.14 -18.80 -12.74
CA ALA A 594 1.68 -18.21 -13.99
C ALA A 594 1.68 -19.25 -15.12
N LEU A 595 2.65 -20.17 -15.11
CA LEU A 595 2.75 -21.23 -16.10
C LEU A 595 1.59 -22.20 -15.96
N GLY A 596 1.29 -22.64 -14.73
CA GLY A 596 0.12 -23.45 -14.42
C GLY A 596 -1.18 -22.77 -14.85
N ALA A 597 -1.33 -21.46 -14.56
CA ALA A 597 -2.52 -20.68 -14.96
C ALA A 597 -2.72 -20.61 -16.47
N VAL A 598 -1.62 -20.54 -17.25
CA VAL A 598 -1.67 -20.56 -18.72
C VAL A 598 -1.97 -21.95 -19.27
N ARG A 599 -1.39 -23.01 -18.68
CA ARG A 599 -1.43 -24.37 -19.24
C ARG A 599 -2.63 -25.20 -18.80
N THR A 600 -3.22 -24.90 -17.65
CA THR A 600 -4.28 -25.73 -17.09
C THR A 600 -5.46 -25.87 -18.05
N LYS A 601 -5.94 -27.10 -18.18
CA LYS A 601 -7.14 -27.47 -18.95
C LYS A 601 -8.33 -27.73 -18.04
N THR A 602 -8.26 -27.32 -16.78
CA THR A 602 -9.33 -27.50 -15.81
C THR A 602 -9.83 -26.15 -15.34
N ALA A 603 -11.14 -25.94 -15.40
CA ALA A 603 -11.77 -24.75 -14.85
C ALA A 603 -12.54 -25.13 -13.57
N LEU A 604 -12.24 -24.44 -12.48
CA LEU A 604 -12.95 -24.57 -11.20
C LEU A 604 -13.91 -23.39 -11.04
N SER A 605 -15.18 -23.64 -10.69
CA SER A 605 -16.14 -22.53 -10.48
C SER A 605 -15.86 -21.71 -9.22
N ARG A 606 -14.98 -22.18 -8.34
CA ARG A 606 -14.52 -21.50 -7.12
C ARG A 606 -13.03 -21.76 -6.89
N SER A 607 -12.33 -20.78 -6.34
CA SER A 607 -10.97 -20.94 -5.79
C SER A 607 -10.91 -20.79 -4.26
N HIS A 608 -12.02 -20.42 -3.62
CA HIS A 608 -12.13 -20.29 -2.17
C HIS A 608 -13.50 -20.76 -1.64
N LEU A 609 -13.51 -21.41 -0.47
CA LEU A 609 -14.69 -21.79 0.30
C LEU A 609 -14.69 -21.07 1.65
N ALA A 610 -15.62 -20.13 1.82
CA ALA A 610 -15.80 -19.42 3.09
C ALA A 610 -16.75 -20.20 4.01
N TRP A 611 -16.27 -20.55 5.21
CA TRP A 611 -17.06 -21.24 6.25
C TRP A 611 -17.71 -20.30 7.25
N ASN A 612 -17.35 -19.01 7.21
CA ASN A 612 -17.87 -17.97 8.09
C ASN A 612 -17.54 -18.22 9.58
N ASP A 613 -18.16 -17.45 10.48
CA ASP A 613 -18.04 -17.57 11.93
C ASP A 613 -18.98 -18.65 12.52
N THR A 614 -18.97 -18.85 13.84
CA THR A 614 -19.82 -19.88 14.47
C THR A 614 -21.31 -19.56 14.46
N ASP A 615 -21.71 -18.29 14.34
CA ASP A 615 -23.12 -17.90 14.31
C ASP A 615 -23.73 -18.13 12.91
N PHE A 616 -22.90 -18.03 11.86
CA PHE A 616 -23.30 -18.18 10.46
C PHE A 616 -22.56 -19.33 9.75
N PHE A 617 -22.13 -20.33 10.51
CA PHE A 617 -21.34 -21.44 10.00
C PHE A 617 -22.10 -22.19 8.90
N THR A 618 -21.54 -22.22 7.69
CA THR A 618 -22.19 -22.88 6.55
C THR A 618 -21.89 -24.38 6.52
N GLY A 619 -20.67 -24.79 6.87
CA GLY A 619 -20.22 -26.18 7.00
C GLY A 619 -20.36 -27.08 5.76
N SER A 620 -20.90 -26.56 4.65
CA SER A 620 -21.06 -27.28 3.40
C SER A 620 -21.04 -26.32 2.21
N ALA A 621 -20.23 -26.63 1.21
CA ALA A 621 -20.17 -25.89 -0.05
C ALA A 621 -20.00 -26.87 -1.21
N SER A 622 -20.18 -26.37 -2.43
CA SER A 622 -19.91 -27.14 -3.64
C SER A 622 -19.24 -26.26 -4.68
N PHE A 623 -18.39 -26.90 -5.49
CA PHE A 623 -17.75 -26.29 -6.63
C PHE A 623 -17.88 -27.23 -7.83
N GLU A 624 -17.79 -26.65 -9.02
CA GLU A 624 -17.83 -27.38 -10.27
C GLU A 624 -16.41 -27.50 -10.81
N VAL A 625 -16.11 -28.67 -11.36
CA VAL A 625 -14.90 -28.96 -12.11
C VAL A 625 -15.30 -29.17 -13.56
N GLN A 626 -14.75 -28.37 -14.46
CA GLN A 626 -14.95 -28.52 -15.89
C GLN A 626 -13.65 -28.92 -16.57
N ASN A 627 -13.71 -29.96 -17.39
CA ASN A 627 -12.61 -30.37 -18.25
C ASN A 627 -12.67 -29.55 -19.55
N LYS A 628 -11.73 -28.61 -19.73
CA LYS A 628 -11.53 -27.83 -20.95
C LYS A 628 -10.58 -28.51 -21.95
N GLY A 629 -10.08 -29.69 -21.61
CA GLY A 629 -9.26 -30.51 -22.50
C GLY A 629 -10.06 -31.18 -23.62
N ASN A 630 -9.32 -31.78 -24.54
CA ASN A 630 -9.85 -32.53 -25.70
C ASN A 630 -10.04 -34.02 -25.42
N GLU A 631 -9.62 -34.51 -24.26
CA GLU A 631 -9.72 -35.91 -23.83
C GLU A 631 -10.34 -35.99 -22.43
N SER A 632 -10.95 -37.13 -22.09
CA SER A 632 -11.46 -37.35 -20.73
C SER A 632 -10.33 -37.30 -19.71
N ALA A 633 -10.57 -36.64 -18.58
CA ALA A 633 -9.61 -36.53 -17.49
C ALA A 633 -10.16 -37.16 -16.20
N GLU A 634 -9.27 -37.80 -15.45
CA GLU A 634 -9.55 -38.26 -14.08
C GLU A 634 -9.22 -37.14 -13.10
N TYR A 635 -10.09 -36.96 -12.12
CA TYR A 635 -10.00 -35.97 -11.06
C TYR A 635 -10.02 -36.67 -9.71
N ASN A 636 -8.96 -36.54 -8.92
CA ASN A 636 -8.87 -37.03 -7.55
C ASN A 636 -8.84 -35.85 -6.58
N PHE A 637 -9.56 -35.96 -5.48
CA PHE A 637 -9.66 -34.88 -4.49
C PHE A 637 -9.07 -35.30 -3.15
N SER A 638 -8.19 -34.48 -2.60
CA SER A 638 -7.64 -34.65 -1.27
C SER A 638 -7.74 -33.36 -0.47
N HIS A 639 -7.66 -33.46 0.86
CA HIS A 639 -7.69 -32.33 1.77
C HIS A 639 -6.38 -32.28 2.54
N ARG A 640 -5.82 -31.07 2.69
CA ARG A 640 -4.69 -30.81 3.59
C ARG A 640 -5.00 -29.59 4.47
N PRO A 641 -5.04 -29.76 5.81
CA PRO A 641 -5.26 -28.64 6.71
C PRO A 641 -4.04 -27.71 6.74
N ALA A 642 -4.30 -26.43 6.98
CA ALA A 642 -3.28 -25.47 7.38
C ALA A 642 -3.31 -25.29 8.90
N VAL A 643 -2.23 -24.72 9.43
CA VAL A 643 -2.13 -24.42 10.86
C VAL A 643 -3.29 -23.53 11.32
N THR A 644 -3.90 -23.89 12.45
CA THR A 644 -4.90 -23.03 13.09
C THR A 644 -4.20 -21.96 13.91
N VAL A 645 -4.66 -20.72 13.75
CA VAL A 645 -4.13 -19.56 14.50
C VAL A 645 -5.14 -19.17 15.57
N LEU A 646 -4.73 -19.18 16.84
CA LEU A 646 -5.53 -18.57 17.90
C LEU A 646 -5.41 -17.05 17.81
N ALA A 647 -6.45 -16.37 17.32
CA ALA A 647 -6.38 -14.94 17.06
C ALA A 647 -6.26 -14.10 18.34
N LEU A 648 -6.95 -14.48 19.42
CA LEU A 648 -6.92 -13.76 20.69
C LEU A 648 -5.74 -14.21 21.55
N SER A 649 -5.21 -13.37 22.43
CA SER A 649 -4.20 -13.67 23.45
C SER A 649 -4.67 -14.73 24.45
N PRO A 650 -3.78 -15.38 25.22
CA PRO A 650 -4.16 -16.43 26.17
C PRO A 650 -5.25 -16.05 27.18
N ASP A 651 -5.34 -14.77 27.55
CA ASP A 651 -6.41 -14.23 28.41
C ASP A 651 -7.75 -14.00 27.68
N GLY A 652 -7.79 -14.19 26.36
CA GLY A 652 -8.94 -14.01 25.49
C GLY A 652 -9.33 -12.55 25.25
N ARG A 653 -8.46 -11.58 25.56
CA ARG A 653 -8.84 -10.16 25.62
C ARG A 653 -8.42 -9.32 24.42
N SER A 654 -7.37 -9.68 23.70
CA SER A 654 -6.80 -8.86 22.61
C SER A 654 -6.27 -9.73 21.48
N ILE A 655 -6.11 -9.21 20.25
CA ILE A 655 -5.52 -10.02 19.16
C ILE A 655 -4.01 -10.12 19.38
N THR A 656 -3.46 -11.34 19.37
CA THR A 656 -2.02 -11.54 19.46
C THR A 656 -1.33 -11.00 18.20
N PRO A 657 -0.45 -10.00 18.32
CA PRO A 657 0.23 -9.45 17.16
C PRO A 657 1.33 -10.39 16.66
N TRP A 658 1.55 -10.40 15.35
CA TRP A 658 2.69 -11.08 14.73
C TRP A 658 3.90 -10.14 14.65
N THR A 659 4.43 -9.66 15.78
CA THR A 659 5.52 -8.67 15.72
C THR A 659 6.86 -9.30 15.29
N ARG A 660 7.34 -8.89 14.11
CA ARG A 660 8.73 -8.83 13.59
C ARG A 660 8.81 -7.60 12.69
N ASP A 661 8.91 -6.38 13.22
CA ASP A 661 9.10 -5.19 12.38
C ASP A 661 10.52 -4.62 12.47
N ASN A 662 10.77 -3.55 11.72
CA ASN A 662 11.98 -3.23 10.94
C ASN A 662 13.33 -3.05 11.65
N SER A 663 13.40 -3.29 12.95
CA SER A 663 14.65 -3.37 13.72
C SER A 663 14.77 -4.65 14.55
N SER A 664 13.82 -5.58 14.41
CA SER A 664 13.71 -6.78 15.23
C SER A 664 13.56 -8.05 14.38
N SER A 665 14.59 -8.90 14.46
CA SER A 665 14.41 -10.33 14.26
C SER A 665 13.46 -10.86 15.34
N LEU A 666 12.55 -11.75 14.98
CA LEU A 666 11.79 -12.66 15.89
C LEU A 666 10.27 -12.43 16.08
N ALA A 667 9.43 -13.39 15.62
CA ALA A 667 7.98 -13.42 15.66
C ALA A 667 7.72 -13.69 17.10
N SER A 668 6.83 -12.91 17.71
CA SER A 668 6.62 -13.00 19.14
C SER A 668 6.44 -14.47 19.52
N GLU A 669 7.18 -14.91 20.53
CA GLU A 669 7.06 -16.28 21.03
C GLU A 669 5.60 -16.59 21.39
N GLU A 670 4.87 -15.57 21.87
CA GLU A 670 3.44 -15.61 22.11
C GLU A 670 2.62 -15.96 20.86
N PHE A 671 2.90 -15.33 19.71
CA PHE A 671 2.22 -15.68 18.45
C PHE A 671 2.52 -17.12 18.05
N LEU A 672 3.77 -17.56 18.16
CA LEU A 672 4.16 -18.92 17.80
C LEU A 672 3.55 -19.98 18.72
N GLN A 673 3.36 -19.68 20.00
CA GLN A 673 2.63 -20.55 20.94
C GLN A 673 1.14 -20.69 20.61
N ASN A 674 0.61 -19.79 19.79
CA ASN A 674 -0.78 -19.75 19.37
C ASN A 674 -1.04 -20.47 18.04
N LEU A 675 -0.03 -21.15 17.48
CA LEU A 675 -0.11 -21.93 16.26
C LEU A 675 -0.33 -23.41 16.58
N LEU A 676 -1.45 -23.97 16.11
CA LEU A 676 -1.86 -25.34 16.38
C LEU A 676 -1.97 -26.13 15.08
N ALA A 677 -0.97 -26.95 14.78
CA ALA A 677 -0.87 -27.71 13.53
C ALA A 677 -1.76 -28.97 13.49
N ASP A 678 -2.11 -29.51 14.66
CA ASP A 678 -2.93 -30.70 14.87
C ASP A 678 -4.40 -30.36 15.16
N ARG A 679 -4.74 -29.08 15.20
CA ARG A 679 -6.10 -28.59 15.42
C ARG A 679 -6.61 -28.00 14.13
N HIS A 680 -7.61 -28.61 13.52
CA HIS A 680 -8.20 -28.16 12.25
C HIS A 680 -9.63 -28.68 12.12
N ALA A 681 -10.38 -28.16 11.14
CA ALA A 681 -11.67 -28.73 10.77
C ALA A 681 -11.51 -30.13 10.17
N ASP A 682 -12.46 -31.02 10.43
CA ASP A 682 -12.58 -32.31 9.75
C ASP A 682 -13.33 -32.10 8.44
N VAL A 683 -12.66 -32.35 7.31
CA VAL A 683 -13.19 -32.08 5.98
C VAL A 683 -13.50 -33.38 5.25
N THR A 684 -14.71 -33.47 4.68
CA THR A 684 -15.12 -34.59 3.81
C THR A 684 -15.41 -34.07 2.41
N ILE A 685 -14.94 -34.79 1.39
CA ILE A 685 -15.12 -34.47 -0.03
C ILE A 685 -15.91 -35.60 -0.69
N SER A 686 -16.94 -35.26 -1.45
CA SER A 686 -17.76 -36.24 -2.16
C SER A 686 -18.17 -35.75 -3.56
N PRO A 687 -17.95 -36.55 -4.61
CA PRO A 687 -17.16 -37.81 -4.60
C PRO A 687 -15.64 -37.55 -4.45
N GLN A 688 -14.88 -38.55 -4.02
CA GLN A 688 -13.42 -38.46 -3.86
C GLN A 688 -12.66 -38.53 -5.18
N SER A 689 -13.27 -39.10 -6.22
CA SER A 689 -12.75 -39.09 -7.57
C SER A 689 -13.86 -39.09 -8.63
N LEU A 690 -13.54 -38.58 -9.82
CA LEU A 690 -14.45 -38.39 -10.94
C LEU A 690 -13.70 -38.56 -12.26
N ARG A 691 -14.35 -39.15 -13.26
CA ARG A 691 -13.93 -39.04 -14.66
C ARG A 691 -14.84 -38.05 -15.39
N ILE A 692 -14.26 -37.03 -16.01
CA ILE A 692 -15.01 -35.97 -16.71
C ILE A 692 -14.60 -35.94 -18.19
N GLY A 693 -15.57 -36.07 -19.09
CA GLY A 693 -15.35 -36.00 -20.53
C GLY A 693 -14.97 -34.59 -21.02
N PRO A 694 -14.47 -34.46 -22.26
CA PRO A 694 -14.14 -33.16 -22.86
C PRO A 694 -15.33 -32.20 -22.83
N GLY A 695 -15.15 -31.01 -22.29
CA GLY A 695 -16.19 -29.98 -22.16
C GLY A 695 -17.21 -30.21 -21.06
N GLU A 696 -17.27 -31.41 -20.47
CA GLU A 696 -18.21 -31.76 -19.41
C GLU A 696 -17.81 -31.11 -18.08
N THR A 697 -18.83 -30.96 -17.22
CA THR A 697 -18.71 -30.39 -15.87
C THR A 697 -19.28 -31.37 -14.86
N ALA A 698 -18.62 -31.50 -13.71
CA ALA A 698 -19.12 -32.27 -12.58
C ALA A 698 -19.10 -31.45 -11.29
N LEU A 699 -20.05 -31.72 -10.39
CA LEU A 699 -20.17 -31.05 -9.10
C LEU A 699 -19.46 -31.86 -8.00
N VAL A 700 -18.68 -31.17 -7.18
CA VAL A 700 -18.00 -31.73 -6.00
C VAL A 700 -18.50 -31.03 -4.75
N ARG A 701 -18.90 -31.80 -3.74
CA ARG A 701 -19.36 -31.29 -2.46
C ARG A 701 -18.26 -31.43 -1.41
N VAL A 702 -18.07 -30.37 -0.63
CA VAL A 702 -17.15 -30.31 0.51
C VAL A 702 -17.95 -29.99 1.76
N THR A 703 -17.73 -30.73 2.84
CA THR A 703 -18.34 -30.48 4.15
C THR A 703 -17.26 -30.39 5.22
N ALA A 704 -17.47 -29.54 6.21
CA ALA A 704 -16.55 -29.33 7.34
C ALA A 704 -17.28 -29.52 8.68
N ASP A 705 -16.64 -30.20 9.63
CA ASP A 705 -17.00 -30.25 11.05
C ASP A 705 -15.89 -29.55 11.87
N ILE A 706 -16.28 -28.71 12.83
CA ILE A 706 -15.37 -27.89 13.63
C ILE A 706 -15.42 -28.22 15.13
N LYS A 707 -16.05 -29.34 15.53
CA LYS A 707 -16.10 -29.78 16.94
C LYS A 707 -14.73 -29.92 17.58
N THR A 708 -13.72 -30.30 16.79
CA THR A 708 -12.32 -30.37 17.19
C THR A 708 -11.74 -29.02 17.63
N LEU A 709 -12.47 -27.91 17.49
CA LEU A 709 -12.08 -26.55 17.88
C LEU A 709 -12.95 -25.98 19.03
N ASP A 710 -13.93 -26.73 19.54
CA ASP A 710 -14.92 -26.23 20.51
C ASP A 710 -14.28 -25.72 21.82
N ASP A 711 -13.27 -26.41 22.34
CA ASP A 711 -12.50 -26.00 23.53
C ASP A 711 -11.64 -24.74 23.31
N LEU A 712 -11.39 -24.37 22.06
CA LEU A 712 -10.60 -23.19 21.70
C LEU A 712 -11.44 -21.95 21.42
N ARG A 713 -12.77 -22.05 21.44
CA ARG A 713 -13.69 -20.97 21.02
C ARG A 713 -13.43 -19.62 21.71
N SER A 714 -13.00 -19.63 22.98
CA SER A 714 -12.65 -18.42 23.75
C SER A 714 -11.40 -17.70 23.25
N ARG A 715 -10.57 -18.37 22.44
CA ARG A 715 -9.34 -17.85 21.83
C ARG A 715 -9.52 -17.47 20.36
N CYS A 716 -10.74 -17.63 19.83
CA CYS A 716 -11.11 -17.45 18.43
C CYS A 716 -10.14 -18.10 17.42
N PRO A 717 -10.25 -19.43 17.22
CA PRO A 717 -9.36 -20.15 16.31
C PRO A 717 -9.72 -19.84 14.85
N LEU A 718 -8.76 -19.31 14.09
CA LEU A 718 -8.84 -19.16 12.64
C LEU A 718 -8.31 -20.45 12.01
N TYR A 719 -9.22 -21.25 11.47
CA TYR A 719 -8.90 -22.53 10.86
C TYR A 719 -9.00 -22.41 9.34
N SER A 720 -8.13 -23.14 8.64
CA SER A 720 -8.07 -23.09 7.18
C SER A 720 -7.39 -24.33 6.59
N GLY A 721 -7.36 -24.41 5.27
CA GLY A 721 -6.66 -25.47 4.55
C GLY A 721 -7.01 -25.45 3.07
N PHE A 722 -6.70 -26.55 2.39
CA PHE A 722 -6.78 -26.63 0.94
C PHE A 722 -7.41 -27.95 0.50
N ILE A 723 -8.27 -27.88 -0.50
CA ILE A 723 -8.74 -29.02 -1.29
C ILE A 723 -7.83 -29.08 -2.52
N TYR A 724 -7.09 -30.18 -2.68
CA TYR A 724 -6.26 -30.44 -3.84
C TYR A 724 -7.05 -31.21 -4.88
N VAL A 725 -6.88 -30.82 -6.15
CA VAL A 725 -7.45 -31.48 -7.32
C VAL A 725 -6.27 -32.05 -8.11
N ASN A 726 -6.23 -33.37 -8.25
CA ASN A 726 -5.17 -34.15 -8.93
C ASN A 726 -3.79 -34.11 -8.26
N ASP A 727 -3.75 -34.50 -6.98
CA ASP A 727 -2.53 -34.76 -6.23
C ASP A 727 -1.89 -36.10 -6.69
N GLY A 728 -1.04 -36.04 -7.74
CA GLY A 728 -0.53 -37.25 -8.41
C GLY A 728 0.77 -37.12 -9.23
N GLY A 729 1.52 -36.02 -9.09
CA GLY A 729 2.91 -35.94 -9.57
C GLY A 729 3.17 -35.32 -10.94
N SER A 730 2.24 -34.56 -11.52
CA SER A 730 2.56 -33.59 -12.58
C SER A 730 2.45 -32.16 -12.06
N ASP A 731 3.11 -31.21 -12.72
CA ASP A 731 3.10 -29.77 -12.44
C ASP A 731 1.71 -29.09 -12.62
N ASP A 732 0.60 -29.84 -12.53
CA ASP A 732 -0.78 -29.43 -12.89
C ASP A 732 -1.78 -29.46 -11.71
N GLY A 733 -1.30 -29.59 -10.47
CA GLY A 733 -2.18 -29.67 -9.29
C GLY A 733 -2.90 -28.35 -9.02
N LEU A 734 -4.25 -28.38 -8.96
CA LEU A 734 -5.05 -27.20 -8.57
C LEU A 734 -5.43 -27.26 -7.10
N THR A 735 -5.64 -26.10 -6.50
CA THR A 735 -6.11 -25.98 -5.13
C THR A 735 -7.34 -25.08 -5.01
N ILE A 736 -8.17 -25.39 -4.02
CA ILE A 736 -9.25 -24.54 -3.54
C ILE A 736 -8.99 -24.32 -2.05
N SER A 737 -8.71 -23.09 -1.65
CA SER A 737 -8.55 -22.76 -0.25
C SER A 737 -9.90 -22.78 0.49
N TYR A 738 -9.87 -23.00 1.79
CA TYR A 738 -11.01 -22.73 2.66
C TYR A 738 -10.56 -22.06 3.95
N MET A 739 -11.45 -21.28 4.56
CA MET A 739 -11.19 -20.60 5.83
C MET A 739 -12.48 -20.42 6.62
N GLY A 740 -12.40 -20.47 7.95
CA GLY A 740 -13.47 -20.06 8.84
C GLY A 740 -12.98 -19.51 10.17
N ILE A 741 -13.91 -18.93 10.92
CA ILE A 741 -13.67 -18.30 12.22
C ILE A 741 -14.37 -19.13 13.28
N GLY A 742 -13.62 -19.79 14.17
CA GLY A 742 -14.17 -20.71 15.17
C GLY A 742 -14.75 -20.02 16.42
N CYS A 743 -15.12 -18.75 16.33
CA CYS A 743 -15.84 -18.01 17.36
C CYS A 743 -16.98 -17.17 16.76
N SER A 744 -17.81 -16.56 17.61
CA SER A 744 -18.85 -15.61 17.17
C SER A 744 -18.24 -14.22 17.10
N MET A 745 -18.25 -13.61 15.91
CA MET A 745 -17.72 -12.26 15.72
C MET A 745 -18.60 -11.21 16.40
N ARG A 746 -19.92 -11.43 16.45
CA ARG A 746 -20.87 -10.53 17.15
C ARG A 746 -20.69 -10.51 18.66
N ARG A 747 -20.19 -11.61 19.23
CA ARG A 747 -19.89 -11.71 20.67
C ARG A 747 -18.46 -11.31 21.02
N MET A 748 -17.64 -10.96 20.02
CA MET A 748 -16.28 -10.51 20.24
C MET A 748 -16.27 -9.18 20.99
N VAL A 749 -15.57 -9.14 22.12
CA VAL A 749 -15.46 -7.94 22.95
C VAL A 749 -14.38 -7.03 22.36
N VAL A 750 -14.75 -5.78 22.06
CA VAL A 750 -13.85 -4.80 21.40
C VAL A 750 -13.08 -3.96 22.42
N MET A 751 -13.67 -3.73 23.59
CA MET A 751 -13.03 -3.10 24.75
C MET A 751 -13.34 -3.94 26.00
N PRO A 752 -12.46 -4.90 26.38
CA PRO A 752 -12.73 -5.83 27.48
C PRO A 752 -12.83 -5.13 28.84
N PRO A 753 -13.49 -5.75 29.84
CA PRO A 753 -13.53 -5.18 31.19
C PRO A 753 -12.13 -4.88 31.73
N GLY A 754 -11.93 -3.64 32.21
CA GLY A 754 -10.64 -3.15 32.68
C GLY A 754 -9.68 -2.66 31.58
N TRP A 755 -10.16 -2.50 30.34
CA TRP A 755 -9.38 -1.92 29.24
C TRP A 755 -9.00 -0.46 29.54
N ASN A 756 -7.71 -0.23 29.78
CA ASN A 756 -7.17 1.06 30.22
C ASN A 756 -6.42 1.83 29.10
N LYS A 757 -6.51 1.36 27.86
CA LYS A 757 -5.86 1.98 26.71
C LYS A 757 -6.72 3.05 26.01
N THR A 758 -7.96 3.19 26.44
CA THR A 758 -8.85 4.30 26.05
C THR A 758 -8.94 5.29 27.21
N PHE A 759 -8.37 6.49 27.06
CA PHE A 759 -8.21 7.46 28.15
C PHE A 759 -8.11 8.90 27.65
N VAL A 760 -8.25 9.87 28.55
CA VAL A 760 -8.01 11.28 28.25
C VAL A 760 -6.53 11.61 28.40
N THR A 761 -5.99 12.30 27.41
CA THR A 761 -4.64 12.84 27.33
C THR A 761 -4.70 14.33 27.00
N ALA A 762 -3.55 15.00 27.03
CA ALA A 762 -3.45 16.44 26.82
C ALA A 762 -2.62 16.72 25.57
N ALA A 763 -3.29 17.01 24.45
CA ALA A 763 -2.64 17.21 23.16
C ALA A 763 -3.03 18.56 22.56
N THR A 764 -2.10 19.18 21.83
CA THR A 764 -2.41 20.26 20.91
C THR A 764 -3.11 19.71 19.67
N THR A 765 -3.79 20.57 18.91
CA THR A 765 -4.45 20.16 17.65
C THR A 765 -3.45 19.54 16.66
N LYS A 766 -2.21 20.04 16.59
CA LYS A 766 -1.18 19.48 15.68
C LYS A 766 -0.72 18.07 16.08
N GLN A 767 -0.56 17.84 17.38
CA GLN A 767 -0.27 16.52 17.93
C GLN A 767 -1.39 15.52 17.62
N ALA A 768 -2.64 15.96 17.71
CA ALA A 768 -3.79 15.13 17.33
C ALA A 768 -3.91 14.88 15.83
N GLU A 769 -3.45 15.82 14.98
CA GLU A 769 -3.50 15.73 13.52
C GLU A 769 -2.29 15.02 12.87
N GLY A 770 -1.32 14.55 13.67
CA GLY A 770 -0.27 13.65 13.20
C GLY A 770 1.17 14.03 13.56
N GLU A 771 1.43 15.08 14.34
CA GLU A 771 2.75 15.27 14.95
C GLU A 771 3.01 14.15 15.98
N SER A 772 4.24 13.62 16.01
CA SER A 772 4.62 12.54 16.92
C SER A 772 4.32 12.93 18.37
N TYR A 773 3.49 12.14 19.03
CA TYR A 773 2.96 12.44 20.35
C TYR A 773 2.76 11.16 21.15
N ASP A 774 3.45 11.07 22.29
CA ASP A 774 3.22 10.00 23.26
C ASP A 774 1.99 10.34 24.10
N ALA A 775 0.87 9.69 23.78
CA ALA A 775 -0.36 9.86 24.54
C ALA A 775 -0.21 9.25 25.94
N ILE A 776 -0.16 10.11 26.96
CA ILE A 776 -0.06 9.72 28.37
C ILE A 776 -1.38 10.09 29.08
N PRO A 777 -1.99 9.18 29.88
CA PRO A 777 -3.19 9.51 30.63
C PRO A 777 -2.98 10.72 31.55
N ILE A 778 -3.92 11.66 31.56
CA ILE A 778 -3.90 12.77 32.52
C ILE A 778 -4.17 12.28 33.96
N SER A 779 -3.70 13.06 34.93
CA SER A 779 -4.15 12.91 36.32
C SER A 779 -5.66 13.19 36.41
N PRO A 780 -6.43 12.39 37.17
CA PRO A 780 -7.85 12.66 37.38
C PRO A 780 -8.10 14.09 37.90
N ASN A 781 -9.14 14.73 37.40
CA ASN A 781 -9.55 16.11 37.68
C ASN A 781 -8.55 17.18 37.19
N THR A 782 -7.66 16.88 36.24
CA THR A 782 -6.88 17.91 35.54
C THR A 782 -7.82 18.87 34.82
N THR A 783 -7.69 20.17 35.08
CA THR A 783 -8.49 21.22 34.40
C THR A 783 -7.75 21.75 33.18
N PHE A 784 -8.43 21.78 32.04
CA PHE A 784 -7.97 22.38 30.80
C PHE A 784 -8.50 23.80 30.65
N LEU A 785 -7.61 24.76 30.42
CA LEU A 785 -7.97 26.14 30.13
C LEU A 785 -8.13 26.32 28.61
N LEU A 786 -9.36 26.48 28.16
CA LEU A 786 -9.75 26.59 26.76
C LEU A 786 -9.83 28.06 26.38
N GLN A 787 -9.27 28.43 25.23
CA GLN A 787 -9.23 29.82 24.79
C GLN A 787 -10.54 30.26 24.09
N GLY A 788 -11.58 30.47 24.88
CA GLY A 788 -12.95 30.74 24.42
C GLY A 788 -13.63 29.57 23.68
N HIS A 789 -14.82 29.86 23.15
CA HIS A 789 -15.68 28.93 22.43
C HIS A 789 -15.23 28.74 20.97
N GLN A 790 -14.10 28.04 20.78
CA GLN A 790 -13.49 27.79 19.46
C GLN A 790 -13.44 26.30 19.13
N THR A 791 -13.65 25.95 17.85
CA THR A 791 -13.51 24.55 17.41
C THR A 791 -12.05 24.08 17.55
N PRO A 792 -11.76 22.77 17.68
CA PRO A 792 -10.37 22.29 17.85
C PRO A 792 -9.40 22.80 16.77
N LYS A 793 -9.86 22.95 15.52
CA LYS A 793 -9.07 23.47 14.38
C LYS A 793 -8.85 25.00 14.40
N MET A 794 -9.64 25.73 15.19
CA MET A 794 -9.56 27.19 15.30
C MET A 794 -8.57 27.66 16.38
N TYR A 795 -8.09 26.76 17.25
CA TYR A 795 -6.89 26.98 18.06
C TYR A 795 -5.63 27.00 17.17
N LEU A 796 -5.51 28.02 16.34
CA LEU A 796 -4.42 28.19 15.36
C LEU A 796 -3.16 28.67 16.08
N ASN A 797 -2.04 27.96 15.90
CA ASN A 797 -0.69 28.33 16.39
C ASN A 797 -0.50 28.41 17.93
N THR A 798 -1.35 27.78 18.74
CA THR A 798 -1.22 27.85 20.20
C THR A 798 -0.66 26.57 20.81
N SER A 799 0.12 26.71 21.88
CA SER A 799 0.54 25.62 22.78
C SER A 799 -0.59 25.14 23.69
N THR A 800 -1.85 25.44 23.34
CA THR A 800 -3.03 25.12 24.14
C THR A 800 -3.23 23.62 24.13
N LEU A 801 -3.19 23.03 25.32
CA LEU A 801 -3.48 21.63 25.50
C LEU A 801 -4.99 21.47 25.61
N LEU A 802 -5.55 20.63 24.74
CA LEU A 802 -6.97 20.33 24.71
C LEU A 802 -7.22 18.95 25.32
N PRO A 803 -8.36 18.75 26.01
CA PRO A 803 -8.76 17.42 26.43
C PRO A 803 -8.92 16.55 25.18
N THR A 804 -8.05 15.56 25.05
CA THR A 804 -7.96 14.70 23.87
C THR A 804 -8.16 13.26 24.29
N LEU A 805 -9.09 12.57 23.65
CA LEU A 805 -9.32 11.16 23.90
C LEU A 805 -8.37 10.33 23.03
N ASN A 806 -7.54 9.49 23.67
CA ASN A 806 -6.84 8.40 23.01
C ASN A 806 -7.78 7.19 22.96
N VAL A 807 -8.06 6.67 21.76
CA VAL A 807 -8.83 5.44 21.57
C VAL A 807 -7.96 4.36 20.94
N GLU A 808 -7.62 3.36 21.74
CA GLU A 808 -7.05 2.10 21.28
C GLU A 808 -8.06 0.99 21.54
N LEU A 809 -8.34 0.17 20.52
CA LEU A 809 -9.28 -0.93 20.61
C LEU A 809 -8.54 -2.24 20.81
N ALA A 810 -9.09 -3.15 21.62
CA ALA A 810 -8.53 -4.50 21.74
C ALA A 810 -8.71 -5.26 20.43
N MET A 811 -9.86 -5.07 19.77
CA MET A 811 -10.22 -5.58 18.44
C MET A 811 -10.33 -4.42 17.42
N PHE A 812 -11.08 -4.64 16.34
CA PHE A 812 -11.50 -3.61 15.39
C PHE A 812 -13.00 -3.30 15.56
N SER A 813 -13.42 -2.10 15.14
CA SER A 813 -14.82 -1.69 15.17
C SER A 813 -15.19 -0.93 13.91
N ARG A 814 -16.43 -1.06 13.44
CA ARG A 814 -16.91 -0.31 12.27
C ARG A 814 -17.28 1.14 12.63
N ALA A 815 -17.65 1.38 13.89
CA ALA A 815 -18.16 2.65 14.38
C ALA A 815 -17.90 2.84 15.88
N LEU A 816 -17.67 4.09 16.29
CA LEU A 816 -17.53 4.50 17.70
C LEU A 816 -18.61 5.52 18.03
N THR A 817 -18.92 5.69 19.31
CA THR A 817 -19.70 6.82 19.81
C THR A 817 -19.02 7.39 21.04
N VAL A 818 -18.90 8.71 21.14
CA VAL A 818 -18.30 9.39 22.30
C VAL A 818 -19.31 10.38 22.87
N GLU A 819 -19.68 10.16 24.11
CA GLU A 819 -20.59 11.01 24.87
C GLU A 819 -19.82 11.67 26.03
N VAL A 820 -20.17 12.90 26.37
CA VAL A 820 -19.63 13.63 27.52
C VAL A 820 -20.70 13.81 28.59
N PHE A 821 -20.24 13.72 29.85
CA PHE A 821 -21.08 13.76 31.04
C PHE A 821 -20.46 14.67 32.09
N PRO A 822 -21.26 15.41 32.87
CA PRO A 822 -20.78 15.95 34.14
C PRO A 822 -20.20 14.81 35.00
N ALA A 823 -19.08 15.05 35.67
CA ALA A 823 -18.38 14.00 36.44
C ALA A 823 -19.26 13.38 37.54
N ALA A 824 -20.23 14.12 38.06
CA ALA A 824 -21.18 13.68 39.08
C ALA A 824 -22.34 12.81 38.54
N ALA A 825 -22.52 12.71 37.22
CA ALA A 825 -23.55 11.86 36.61
C ALA A 825 -23.23 10.37 36.80
N ALA A 826 -24.24 9.51 36.82
CA ALA A 826 -24.05 8.07 36.87
C ALA A 826 -23.51 7.56 35.52
N ASP A 827 -22.76 6.45 35.51
CA ASP A 827 -22.14 5.92 34.28
C ASP A 827 -23.16 5.38 33.26
N ASP A 828 -24.40 5.13 33.70
CA ASP A 828 -25.54 4.66 32.91
C ASP A 828 -26.49 5.77 32.44
N ASP A 829 -26.23 7.03 32.81
CA ASP A 829 -26.97 8.18 32.28
C ASP A 829 -26.80 8.29 30.75
N ARG A 830 -27.68 9.06 30.10
CA ARG A 830 -27.50 9.49 28.70
C ARG A 830 -26.74 10.79 28.66
N GLY A 831 -25.56 10.78 28.04
CA GLY A 831 -24.70 11.95 27.91
C GLY A 831 -25.11 12.80 26.72
N VAL A 832 -24.37 13.88 26.51
CA VAL A 832 -24.47 14.63 25.26
C VAL A 832 -23.36 14.16 24.33
N SER A 833 -23.70 13.81 23.09
CA SER A 833 -22.70 13.44 22.10
C SER A 833 -21.71 14.59 21.91
N VAL A 834 -20.43 14.24 21.94
CA VAL A 834 -19.35 15.20 21.75
C VAL A 834 -19.25 15.54 20.27
N PHE A 835 -19.08 16.81 19.93
CA PHE A 835 -18.77 17.13 18.55
C PHE A 835 -17.33 16.72 18.21
N SER A 836 -17.15 15.83 17.25
CA SER A 836 -15.86 15.61 16.60
C SER A 836 -16.05 15.26 15.12
N PRO A 837 -15.33 15.92 14.20
CA PRO A 837 -15.30 15.58 12.77
C PRO A 837 -14.93 14.13 12.41
N ASP A 838 -14.44 13.35 13.38
CA ASP A 838 -13.86 12.02 13.19
C ASP A 838 -14.58 10.90 13.96
N GLN A 839 -15.74 11.19 14.57
CA GLN A 839 -16.22 10.43 15.72
C GLN A 839 -17.00 9.14 15.43
N ALA A 840 -17.91 9.12 14.46
CA ALA A 840 -18.94 8.07 14.43
C ALA A 840 -18.59 6.87 13.54
N ALA A 841 -18.12 7.11 12.32
CA ALA A 841 -17.74 6.06 11.37
C ALA A 841 -16.61 6.58 10.48
N LYS A 842 -15.57 5.76 10.30
CA LYS A 842 -14.48 6.06 9.37
C LYS A 842 -14.54 5.06 8.20
N PRO A 843 -14.21 5.49 6.96
CA PRO A 843 -14.03 4.55 5.87
C PRO A 843 -13.00 3.47 6.22
N GLY A 844 -13.40 2.20 6.14
CA GLY A 844 -12.64 1.04 6.61
C GLY A 844 -12.71 0.75 8.13
N GLY A 845 -13.37 1.60 8.92
CA GLY A 845 -13.55 1.43 10.35
C GLY A 845 -12.30 1.76 11.18
N PHE A 846 -12.32 1.34 12.44
CA PHE A 846 -11.29 1.55 13.45
C PHE A 846 -10.46 0.29 13.64
N GLY A 847 -9.16 0.40 13.44
CA GLY A 847 -8.19 -0.66 13.69
C GLY A 847 -7.59 -0.58 15.09
N ARG A 848 -6.90 -1.65 15.50
CA ARG A 848 -6.24 -1.80 16.80
C ARG A 848 -4.93 -1.01 16.97
N SER A 849 -4.35 -0.54 15.87
CA SER A 849 -3.00 0.05 15.80
C SER A 849 -2.98 1.48 15.26
N THR A 850 -4.13 1.96 14.80
CA THR A 850 -4.31 3.33 14.40
C THR A 850 -4.60 4.12 15.68
N THR A 851 -3.66 4.96 16.11
CA THR A 851 -3.93 5.90 17.20
C THR A 851 -5.08 6.80 16.77
N ASN A 852 -6.21 6.70 17.46
CA ASN A 852 -7.36 7.56 17.21
C ASN A 852 -7.38 8.61 18.31
N LEU A 853 -6.82 9.79 17.98
CA LEU A 853 -6.89 10.96 18.84
C LEU A 853 -8.14 11.76 18.48
N ILE A 854 -9.01 11.96 19.45
CA ILE A 854 -10.24 12.74 19.32
C ILE A 854 -10.12 13.94 20.24
N THR A 855 -9.73 15.08 19.69
CA THR A 855 -9.61 16.33 20.43
C THR A 855 -10.96 16.96 20.67
N TRP A 856 -11.21 17.43 21.90
CA TRP A 856 -12.43 18.10 22.29
C TRP A 856 -12.14 19.52 22.78
N SER A 857 -12.97 20.48 22.38
CA SER A 857 -12.85 21.89 22.79
C SER A 857 -14.00 22.36 23.69
N GLY A 858 -14.84 21.45 24.17
CA GLY A 858 -16.08 21.83 24.86
C GLY A 858 -17.30 21.84 23.94
N GLN A 859 -17.12 21.82 22.62
CA GLN A 859 -18.25 21.83 21.66
C GLN A 859 -19.04 20.50 21.67
N LEU A 860 -20.35 20.59 21.65
CA LEU A 860 -21.32 19.48 21.63
C LEU A 860 -21.89 19.30 20.22
N GLU A 861 -22.38 18.10 19.89
CA GLU A 861 -22.85 17.74 18.53
C GLU A 861 -23.96 18.67 17.99
N ASN A 862 -24.78 19.23 18.89
CA ASN A 862 -25.83 20.19 18.56
C ASN A 862 -25.33 21.63 18.28
N GLY A 863 -24.01 21.87 18.34
CA GLY A 863 -23.37 23.18 18.15
C GLY A 863 -23.26 24.05 19.41
N SER A 864 -23.83 23.64 20.55
CA SER A 864 -23.66 24.35 21.83
C SER A 864 -22.32 24.00 22.49
N TRP A 865 -21.97 24.74 23.56
CA TRP A 865 -20.75 24.51 24.33
C TRP A 865 -21.09 23.94 25.70
N ALA A 866 -20.26 23.02 26.19
CA ALA A 866 -20.33 22.55 27.56
C ALA A 866 -19.94 23.69 28.51
N ASP A 867 -20.68 23.84 29.61
CA ASP A 867 -20.38 24.81 30.66
C ASP A 867 -19.05 24.49 31.36
N GLU A 868 -18.46 25.45 32.06
CA GLU A 868 -17.29 25.18 32.90
C GLU A 868 -17.60 24.15 33.99
N GLY A 869 -16.68 23.22 34.23
CA GLY A 869 -16.89 22.18 35.23
C GLY A 869 -16.11 20.89 34.96
N LEU A 870 -16.41 19.88 35.78
CA LEU A 870 -15.81 18.55 35.69
C LEU A 870 -16.66 17.64 34.79
N TYR A 871 -16.00 16.95 33.87
CA TYR A 871 -16.58 16.05 32.88
C TYR A 871 -15.85 14.71 32.82
N LYS A 872 -16.50 13.72 32.23
CA LYS A 872 -15.92 12.43 31.82
C LYS A 872 -16.48 12.03 30.46
N PHE A 873 -15.71 11.27 29.69
CA PHE A 873 -16.21 10.69 28.44
C PHE A 873 -16.68 9.26 28.64
N LYS A 874 -17.74 8.88 27.93
CA LYS A 874 -18.11 7.49 27.67
C LYS A 874 -17.86 7.19 26.21
N VAL A 875 -16.96 6.24 25.97
CA VAL A 875 -16.56 5.81 24.64
C VAL A 875 -17.13 4.44 24.42
N CYS A 876 -18.01 4.29 23.43
CA CYS A 876 -18.59 3.00 23.09
C CYS A 876 -18.15 2.57 21.69
N ALA A 877 -17.64 1.35 21.55
CA ALA A 877 -17.27 0.74 20.29
C ALA A 877 -18.29 -0.32 19.90
N LEU A 878 -18.72 -0.29 18.64
CA LEU A 878 -19.60 -1.31 18.09
C LEU A 878 -18.87 -2.65 18.01
N ARG A 879 -19.50 -3.74 18.45
CA ARG A 879 -18.94 -5.09 18.28
C ARG A 879 -18.82 -5.46 16.81
N ALA A 880 -17.92 -6.39 16.49
CA ALA A 880 -17.69 -6.80 15.12
C ALA A 880 -18.98 -7.38 14.49
N TRP A 881 -19.22 -7.06 13.21
CA TRP A 881 -20.38 -7.50 12.41
C TRP A 881 -21.77 -7.05 12.88
N GLU A 882 -21.84 -6.18 13.89
CA GLU A 882 -23.06 -5.46 14.20
C GLU A 882 -23.36 -4.41 13.13
N ARG A 883 -24.66 -4.12 12.94
CA ARG A 883 -25.10 -3.06 12.01
C ARG A 883 -25.00 -1.71 12.70
N THR A 884 -24.44 -0.72 12.02
CA THR A 884 -24.27 0.64 12.55
C THR A 884 -25.60 1.33 12.89
N SER A 885 -26.70 0.96 12.24
CA SER A 885 -28.05 1.51 12.44
C SER A 885 -29.00 0.62 13.24
N GLY A 886 -28.52 -0.48 13.84
CA GLY A 886 -29.37 -1.41 14.59
C GLY A 886 -29.67 -0.93 16.02
N PRO A 887 -30.94 -0.78 16.45
CA PRO A 887 -31.27 -0.35 17.82
C PRO A 887 -30.89 -1.40 18.88
N GLN A 888 -30.60 -2.63 18.47
CA GLN A 888 -30.16 -3.76 19.32
C GLN A 888 -28.65 -4.04 19.16
N ALA A 889 -27.92 -3.19 18.44
CA ALA A 889 -26.52 -3.45 18.14
C ALA A 889 -25.66 -3.41 19.40
N GLN A 890 -24.87 -4.45 19.62
CA GLN A 890 -24.05 -4.57 20.81
C GLN A 890 -22.83 -3.64 20.76
N LYS A 891 -22.55 -2.98 21.89
CA LYS A 891 -21.41 -2.10 22.06
C LYS A 891 -20.68 -2.41 23.36
N ASP A 892 -19.38 -2.24 23.37
CA ASP A 892 -18.57 -2.22 24.59
C ASP A 892 -18.20 -0.79 24.91
N CYS A 893 -18.28 -0.38 26.17
CA CYS A 893 -18.08 1.01 26.57
C CYS A 893 -17.00 1.14 27.66
N VAL A 894 -16.22 2.22 27.59
CA VAL A 894 -15.26 2.64 28.60
C VAL A 894 -15.62 4.05 29.06
N VAL A 895 -15.60 4.29 30.37
CA VAL A 895 -15.73 5.63 30.96
C VAL A 895 -14.35 6.11 31.38
N THR A 896 -13.97 7.31 30.97
CA THR A 896 -12.65 7.88 31.27
C THR A 896 -12.57 8.44 32.68
N ALA A 897 -11.35 8.69 33.17
CA ALA A 897 -11.16 9.51 34.35
C ALA A 897 -11.78 10.91 34.16
N PRO A 898 -12.28 11.55 35.24
CA PRO A 898 -12.83 12.89 35.17
C PRO A 898 -11.74 13.93 34.87
N PHE A 899 -12.12 15.03 34.25
CA PHE A 899 -11.26 16.17 33.91
C PHE A 899 -12.08 17.47 33.93
N GLY A 900 -11.45 18.61 34.14
CA GLY A 900 -12.11 19.92 34.17
C GLY A 900 -11.96 20.69 32.87
N ILE A 901 -12.90 21.57 32.56
CA ILE A 901 -12.72 22.63 31.56
C ILE A 901 -13.09 23.99 32.17
N GLU A 902 -12.34 25.02 31.79
CA GLU A 902 -12.59 26.43 32.06
C GLU A 902 -12.34 27.20 30.75
N TYR A 903 -13.05 28.31 30.51
CA TYR A 903 -12.80 29.15 29.33
C TYR A 903 -12.09 30.44 29.76
N ASP A 904 -11.04 30.83 29.04
CA ASP A 904 -10.58 32.22 29.13
C ASP A 904 -11.65 33.15 28.53
N GLY A 905 -11.94 34.24 29.27
CA GLY A 905 -13.08 35.14 29.02
C GLY A 905 -12.88 36.10 27.86
#